data_AF-A0A6P6MK74-F1
#
_entry.id   AF-A0A6P6MK74-F1
#
_cell.length_a   1.000
_cell.length_b   1.000
_cell.length_c   1.000
_cell.angle_alpha   90.00
_cell.angle_beta   90.00
_cell.angle_gamma   90.00
#
_symmetry.space_group_name_H-M   'P 1'
#
loop_
_entity.id
_entity.type
_entity.pdbx_description
1 polymer ?
#
loop_
_entity_poly.entity_id
_entity_poly.type
_entity_poly.pdbx_seq_one_letter_code
_entity_poly.pdbx_strand_id
1 'polypeptide(L)'
;MLTTMASTLKGNVLQDQTKMNNQSTESCSSLSVEETKEIQTLKALLQESLRKRYEDTPDGIPLKMYESNRTHLDGQIVHEMRELERPYNEDVKDENVINYEDLLKPRSSTDGRIRTIMMRGISGCGKSTVVTKFVLDWAHGRTHQHIDFVFPLHLCELNILHDKKLSLIELLDLIFPKLPKPETLERSQILFIWDGLGEFRFLLNFKRTKACTDPVSPVSVICMLVNLLKGNLLPSAQILVTSRLKDAGLIPPEYIQRVVELHGLDDLQWEEQIRSEVRDQNVVARATVHVKSSRSLYIMRSLPFFCQMASTVLEEIFSNCCNIDPPLTLTEMVTHFLLIQMKRHEEKSSKSGTEEILKLGKLAWHMLQRDTLTFIEKDQRETNTDPLLPVKLSEDWPMFFRKQDMMGLGKMYRFTHPSVQEFLAALYVAVHYEPSKGNVMSFTLAEKAKKLLSPTDVPPDMLRRAVDRALRSKTGQLDIFLLFLLGISAGPSHRLLSSFFQNTSLHIRTEDVVKNILQKIKAKPLFEISVNLSRCLEELDVAVPVVQNRDQVEFQTYGDVHVTPSEWSHIATTLLTSEDPSLTFDVSEYTNADEATMRLLPVIKISRVLRLDEATDLSWALIASALRSPANRIREIYIEKNAFCYINLSLLSDGMRSPNCKVETLWTPYFGRQKDGDQLFSGILLNPTHLRELKLLNSLRMSERTVESVSQILTDPDCRMENLTLQGIETLESCKILAAALCSSSCRLQELDLIRCCRESEDQALQLVSEAFRHPNFKIRVLRLEVCSIKQETASALFSAFQENPSHLRKLELSLFLWSSLELQQLFSLLADPCFKLETLRIVHLRQLQVDSLETLASVLGSCSLRSLDLSMCGLTDSYVELLSAGLSNPGCKLEILRMTHCSITEAGAACLARALSSNPSHMQEIDLSINPVKGPGFDQLRSVLEDPATRLEKLIVDGLEEQRDMETLQQYTCKLTWDPNTASSSVQVSEEDEALVKRRRNPEPDSHHPESFKNQDQIMSREGLSSRHFFQLEWFGRWATIGMAYNDISRKGSSAACSIGLNNKSWGILVSTPSSLCNALHGGVEMRLPDCSPWRVGVYLDWAAGTLSFYDTTDDKAELIHTFHAKFTQPLFLLVSISAGVKILLDVSPPVCVHDHDPWDMFRGFKECKGCNGSKAC
;
A
#
# COMPACT_ATOMS: atom_id res chain seq x y z
N MET A 1 -5.20 -46.99 9.28
CA MET A 1 -5.18 -47.64 7.94
C MET A 1 -4.62 -46.73 6.86
N LEU A 2 -5.05 -45.46 6.70
CA LEU A 2 -4.44 -44.52 5.74
C LEU A 2 -3.00 -44.08 6.11
N THR A 3 -2.68 -43.98 7.39
CA THR A 3 -1.30 -43.73 7.89
C THR A 3 -0.37 -44.93 7.74
N THR A 4 -0.92 -46.14 7.62
CA THR A 4 -0.16 -47.39 7.48
C THR A 4 0.19 -47.68 6.02
N MET A 5 -0.58 -47.18 5.04
CA MET A 5 -0.26 -47.29 3.61
C MET A 5 0.81 -46.28 3.16
N ALA A 6 0.92 -45.12 3.83
CA ALA A 6 1.92 -44.11 3.51
C ALA A 6 3.35 -44.52 3.90
N SER A 7 3.52 -45.34 4.94
CA SER A 7 4.83 -45.87 5.35
C SER A 7 5.29 -47.05 4.48
N THR A 8 4.37 -47.86 3.95
CA THR A 8 4.70 -48.96 3.03
C THR A 8 5.08 -48.46 1.63
N LEU A 9 4.49 -47.35 1.17
CA LEU A 9 4.86 -46.70 -0.10
C LEU A 9 6.22 -45.99 -0.04
N LYS A 10 6.61 -45.41 1.11
CA LYS A 10 7.97 -44.85 1.30
C LYS A 10 9.05 -45.92 1.46
N GLY A 11 8.71 -47.08 2.06
CA GLY A 11 9.65 -48.21 2.22
C GLY A 11 9.98 -48.90 0.90
N ASN A 12 9.02 -49.03 -0.02
CA ASN A 12 9.23 -49.72 -1.30
C ASN A 12 9.93 -48.85 -2.36
N VAL A 13 9.76 -47.51 -2.33
CA VAL A 13 10.48 -46.60 -3.25
C VAL A 13 11.97 -46.48 -2.90
N LEU A 14 12.35 -46.63 -1.62
CA LEU A 14 13.77 -46.66 -1.23
C LEU A 14 14.46 -48.01 -1.50
N GLN A 15 13.72 -49.12 -1.58
CA GLN A 15 14.29 -50.44 -1.95
C GLN A 15 14.45 -50.62 -3.48
N ASP A 16 13.61 -49.98 -4.30
CA ASP A 16 13.78 -50.01 -5.76
C ASP A 16 14.84 -49.02 -6.27
N GLN A 17 15.10 -47.91 -5.55
CA GLN A 17 16.24 -47.02 -5.86
C GLN A 17 17.60 -47.60 -5.43
N THR A 18 17.65 -48.41 -4.37
CA THR A 18 18.89 -49.11 -3.97
C THR A 18 19.16 -50.37 -4.79
N LYS A 19 18.17 -50.92 -5.50
CA LYS A 19 18.39 -52.00 -6.49
C LYS A 19 18.82 -51.51 -7.88
N MET A 20 18.50 -50.27 -8.28
CA MET A 20 19.10 -49.69 -9.50
C MET A 20 20.49 -49.09 -9.28
N ASN A 21 20.84 -48.63 -8.07
CA ASN A 21 22.18 -48.09 -7.79
C ASN A 21 23.26 -49.15 -7.52
N ASN A 22 22.88 -50.43 -7.35
CA ASN A 22 23.83 -51.53 -7.11
C ASN A 22 24.04 -52.46 -8.33
N GLN A 23 23.62 -52.04 -9.53
CA GLN A 23 23.91 -52.74 -10.80
C GLN A 23 24.60 -51.87 -11.86
N SER A 24 25.06 -50.66 -11.52
CA SER A 24 25.83 -49.79 -12.43
C SER A 24 27.22 -49.43 -11.90
N THR A 25 27.81 -50.27 -11.04
CA THR A 25 29.21 -50.19 -10.60
C THR A 25 30.06 -51.38 -11.07
N GLU A 26 29.69 -52.01 -12.19
CA GLU A 26 30.53 -52.97 -12.90
C GLU A 26 30.42 -52.75 -14.41
N SER A 27 31.27 -51.86 -14.95
CA SER A 27 31.94 -51.95 -16.27
C SER A 27 32.36 -50.56 -16.77
N CYS A 28 33.40 -49.97 -16.17
CA CYS A 28 34.15 -48.91 -16.84
C CYS A 28 35.32 -49.59 -17.56
N SER A 29 35.06 -50.11 -18.76
CA SER A 29 36.12 -50.50 -19.68
C SER A 29 36.85 -49.23 -20.11
N SER A 30 38.13 -49.11 -19.79
CA SER A 30 39.00 -48.05 -20.31
C SER A 30 38.88 -47.97 -21.84
N LEU A 31 38.54 -46.80 -22.38
CA LEU A 31 38.54 -46.53 -23.83
C LEU A 31 39.89 -46.95 -24.43
N SER A 32 39.88 -47.62 -25.57
CA SER A 32 41.12 -47.95 -26.28
C SER A 32 41.80 -46.67 -26.81
N VAL A 33 43.12 -46.75 -27.03
CA VAL A 33 43.92 -45.63 -27.58
C VAL A 33 43.46 -45.24 -29.00
N GLU A 34 42.85 -46.18 -29.73
CA GLU A 34 42.33 -45.95 -31.08
C GLU A 34 40.99 -45.20 -31.03
N GLU A 35 40.07 -45.58 -30.13
CA GLU A 35 38.78 -44.89 -29.93
C GLU A 35 38.97 -43.44 -29.44
N THR A 36 39.95 -43.18 -28.57
CA THR A 36 40.26 -41.83 -28.10
C THR A 36 40.80 -40.93 -29.22
N LYS A 37 41.60 -41.46 -30.15
CA LYS A 37 42.05 -40.73 -31.36
C LYS A 37 40.90 -40.47 -32.33
N GLU A 38 39.98 -41.42 -32.50
CA GLU A 38 38.79 -41.26 -33.33
C GLU A 38 37.88 -40.14 -32.78
N ILE A 39 37.60 -40.13 -31.47
CA ILE A 39 36.82 -39.07 -30.80
C ILE A 39 37.48 -37.69 -30.99
N GLN A 40 38.80 -37.57 -30.80
CA GLN A 40 39.51 -36.30 -30.99
C GLN A 40 39.46 -35.79 -32.44
N THR A 41 39.56 -36.70 -33.42
CA THR A 41 39.49 -36.35 -34.85
C THR A 41 38.10 -35.86 -35.23
N LEU A 42 37.06 -36.57 -34.78
CA LEU A 42 35.66 -36.20 -35.02
C LEU A 42 35.28 -34.91 -34.29
N LYS A 43 35.78 -34.69 -33.07
CA LYS A 43 35.62 -33.45 -32.32
C LYS A 43 36.20 -32.26 -33.10
N ALA A 44 37.40 -32.38 -33.66
CA ALA A 44 38.02 -31.32 -34.46
C ALA A 44 37.19 -30.98 -35.72
N LEU A 45 36.66 -31.99 -36.41
CA LEU A 45 35.79 -31.80 -37.57
C LEU A 45 34.49 -31.07 -37.20
N LEU A 46 33.86 -31.47 -36.08
CA LEU A 46 32.65 -30.82 -35.58
C LEU A 46 32.92 -29.38 -35.14
N GLN A 47 34.04 -29.13 -34.46
CA GLN A 47 34.47 -27.78 -34.09
C GLN A 47 34.68 -26.89 -35.32
N GLU A 48 35.34 -27.38 -36.36
CA GLU A 48 35.52 -26.63 -37.62
C GLU A 48 34.18 -26.33 -38.31
N SER A 49 33.28 -27.32 -38.36
CA SER A 49 31.94 -27.15 -38.92
C SER A 49 31.14 -26.09 -38.16
N LEU A 50 31.21 -26.06 -36.83
CA LEU A 50 30.49 -25.10 -35.99
C LEU A 50 31.12 -23.71 -36.06
N ARG A 51 32.45 -23.57 -36.17
CA ARG A 51 33.10 -22.27 -36.41
C ARG A 51 32.57 -21.62 -37.69
N LYS A 52 32.58 -22.36 -38.81
CA LYS A 52 32.03 -21.88 -40.09
C LYS A 52 30.53 -21.55 -40.01
N ARG A 53 29.77 -22.27 -39.18
CA ARG A 53 28.31 -22.06 -39.02
C ARG A 53 27.98 -20.74 -38.30
N TYR A 54 28.83 -20.29 -37.38
CA TYR A 54 28.54 -19.15 -36.49
C TYR A 54 29.55 -17.99 -36.64
N GLU A 55 30.36 -17.97 -37.70
CA GLU A 55 31.45 -16.98 -37.90
C GLU A 55 30.93 -15.54 -38.09
N ASP A 56 29.76 -15.36 -38.70
CA ASP A 56 29.14 -14.04 -38.95
C ASP A 56 28.38 -13.46 -37.74
N THR A 57 28.31 -14.16 -36.61
CA THR A 57 27.64 -13.65 -35.41
C THR A 57 28.60 -12.82 -34.55
N PRO A 58 28.28 -11.55 -34.23
CA PRO A 58 29.15 -10.71 -33.42
C PRO A 58 29.38 -11.32 -32.03
N ASP A 59 30.60 -11.16 -31.49
CA ASP A 59 30.96 -11.59 -30.13
C ASP A 59 30.00 -10.91 -29.12
N GLY A 60 29.00 -11.66 -28.66
CA GLY A 60 27.96 -11.13 -27.79
C GLY A 60 28.49 -10.68 -26.43
N ILE A 61 27.87 -9.62 -25.88
CA ILE A 61 28.09 -9.10 -24.53
C ILE A 61 27.83 -10.22 -23.50
N PRO A 62 28.71 -10.44 -22.51
CA PRO A 62 28.51 -11.45 -21.48
C PRO A 62 27.32 -11.08 -20.58
N LEU A 63 26.18 -11.76 -20.77
CA LEU A 63 24.97 -11.53 -19.96
C LEU A 63 25.06 -12.27 -18.62
N LYS A 64 24.64 -11.62 -17.52
CA LYS A 64 24.58 -12.24 -16.19
C LYS A 64 23.48 -13.29 -16.11
N MET A 65 23.79 -14.42 -15.49
CA MET A 65 22.88 -15.57 -15.31
C MET A 65 22.61 -15.80 -13.83
N TYR A 66 21.35 -16.09 -13.50
CA TYR A 66 20.92 -16.27 -12.12
C TYR A 66 20.31 -17.65 -11.93
N GLU A 67 20.68 -18.32 -10.85
CA GLU A 67 20.08 -19.61 -10.51
C GLU A 67 18.75 -19.43 -9.78
N SER A 68 17.72 -20.14 -10.25
CA SER A 68 16.40 -20.09 -9.62
C SER A 68 16.20 -21.30 -8.71
N ASN A 69 16.14 -21.08 -7.39
CA ASN A 69 15.90 -22.14 -6.40
C ASN A 69 14.41 -22.62 -6.35
N ARG A 70 13.54 -22.16 -7.26
CA ARG A 70 12.10 -22.43 -7.22
C ARG A 70 11.67 -23.33 -8.38
N THR A 71 11.16 -24.51 -8.05
CA THR A 71 10.54 -25.49 -8.99
C THR A 71 9.16 -25.06 -9.48
N HIS A 72 8.59 -23.97 -8.96
CA HIS A 72 7.36 -23.39 -9.45
C HIS A 72 7.61 -22.56 -10.72
N LEU A 73 7.03 -23.00 -11.82
CA LEU A 73 6.90 -22.23 -13.06
C LEU A 73 5.86 -21.12 -12.87
N ASP A 74 6.22 -20.12 -12.07
CA ASP A 74 5.41 -18.91 -11.95
C ASP A 74 5.45 -18.12 -13.26
N GLY A 75 4.31 -17.53 -13.61
CA GLY A 75 4.08 -16.83 -14.87
C GLY A 75 4.96 -15.59 -15.09
N GLN A 76 4.83 -15.01 -16.29
CA GLN A 76 5.56 -13.85 -16.81
C GLN A 76 5.57 -12.62 -15.87
N ILE A 77 4.64 -12.58 -14.92
CA ILE A 77 4.31 -11.40 -14.11
C ILE A 77 5.02 -11.32 -12.77
N VAL A 78 5.37 -12.46 -12.14
CA VAL A 78 6.27 -12.45 -10.96
C VAL A 78 7.65 -11.90 -11.35
N HIS A 79 8.03 -12.05 -12.62
CA HIS A 79 9.30 -11.57 -13.14
C HIS A 79 9.28 -10.08 -13.48
N GLU A 80 8.19 -9.53 -14.05
CA GLU A 80 8.04 -8.06 -14.22
C GLU A 80 7.95 -7.34 -12.87
N MET A 81 7.37 -7.97 -11.85
CA MET A 81 7.39 -7.47 -10.46
C MET A 81 8.81 -7.41 -9.90
N ARG A 82 9.67 -8.40 -10.19
CA ARG A 82 11.08 -8.41 -9.74
C ARG A 82 11.99 -7.41 -10.46
N GLU A 83 11.69 -7.03 -11.71
CA GLU A 83 12.45 -5.99 -12.41
C GLU A 83 12.22 -4.60 -11.79
N LEU A 84 11.01 -4.35 -11.27
CA LEU A 84 10.66 -3.13 -10.53
C LEU A 84 11.32 -3.08 -9.13
N GLU A 85 11.59 -4.24 -8.51
CA GLU A 85 12.20 -4.35 -7.18
C GLU A 85 13.73 -4.17 -7.17
N ARG A 86 14.41 -4.26 -8.32
CA ARG A 86 15.89 -4.34 -8.39
C ARG A 86 16.68 -3.05 -8.15
N PRO A 87 16.23 -1.84 -8.54
CA PRO A 87 16.96 -0.61 -8.19
C PRO A 87 17.05 -0.37 -6.67
N TYR A 88 16.31 -1.15 -5.87
CA TYR A 88 16.18 -1.01 -4.42
C TYR A 88 16.78 -2.17 -3.63
N ASN A 89 17.31 -3.20 -4.31
CA ASN A 89 17.86 -4.43 -3.73
C ASN A 89 19.33 -4.65 -4.13
N GLU A 90 20.13 -3.59 -4.27
CA GLU A 90 21.58 -3.71 -4.50
C GLU A 90 22.34 -4.37 -3.32
N ASP A 91 21.68 -4.61 -2.18
CA ASP A 91 22.24 -5.31 -1.02
C ASP A 91 21.83 -6.79 -0.90
N VAL A 92 21.14 -7.38 -1.89
CA VAL A 92 21.01 -8.85 -1.92
C VAL A 92 22.36 -9.41 -2.35
N LYS A 93 23.12 -9.92 -1.39
CA LYS A 93 24.39 -10.63 -1.62
C LYS A 93 24.32 -11.50 -2.89
N ASP A 94 25.36 -11.40 -3.70
CA ASP A 94 25.69 -12.12 -4.96
C ASP A 94 25.64 -13.67 -4.90
N GLU A 95 24.93 -14.29 -3.95
CA GLU A 95 24.99 -15.73 -3.67
C GLU A 95 24.32 -16.62 -4.75
N ASN A 96 23.59 -16.05 -5.72
CA ASN A 96 22.89 -16.82 -6.77
C ASN A 96 23.36 -16.54 -8.22
N VAL A 97 24.44 -15.76 -8.41
CA VAL A 97 24.99 -15.50 -9.75
C VAL A 97 25.77 -16.72 -10.22
N ILE A 98 25.39 -17.29 -11.37
CA ILE A 98 26.14 -18.38 -11.99
C ILE A 98 27.12 -17.78 -12.99
N ASN A 99 28.40 -18.08 -12.80
CA ASN A 99 29.40 -17.81 -13.82
C ASN A 99 29.18 -18.71 -15.03
N TYR A 100 29.37 -18.14 -16.22
CA TYR A 100 29.25 -18.82 -17.50
C TYR A 100 29.99 -20.17 -17.59
N GLU A 101 31.14 -20.28 -16.91
CA GLU A 101 31.98 -21.48 -16.87
C GLU A 101 31.48 -22.58 -15.92
N ASP A 102 30.53 -22.25 -15.03
CA ASP A 102 29.97 -23.14 -14.02
C ASP A 102 28.54 -23.60 -14.36
N LEU A 103 28.04 -23.26 -15.56
CA LEU A 103 26.70 -23.58 -16.02
C LEU A 103 26.40 -25.10 -15.96
N LEU A 104 27.40 -25.92 -16.28
CA LEU A 104 27.28 -27.39 -16.37
C LEU A 104 27.81 -28.14 -15.13
N LYS A 105 28.37 -27.43 -14.13
CA LYS A 105 28.97 -28.06 -12.94
C LYS A 105 27.95 -28.20 -11.79
N PRO A 106 27.96 -29.32 -11.04
CA PRO A 106 27.14 -29.50 -9.83
C PRO A 106 27.63 -28.63 -8.66
N ARG A 107 26.71 -28.22 -7.77
CA ARG A 107 26.98 -27.29 -6.65
C ARG A 107 27.84 -27.88 -5.53
N SER A 108 27.72 -29.17 -5.27
CA SER A 108 28.48 -29.92 -4.26
C SER A 108 28.66 -31.37 -4.70
N SER A 109 29.61 -32.09 -4.09
CA SER A 109 29.82 -33.54 -4.31
C SER A 109 28.63 -34.42 -3.89
N THR A 110 27.62 -33.84 -3.25
CA THR A 110 26.37 -34.48 -2.81
C THR A 110 25.18 -34.26 -3.74
N ASP A 111 25.29 -33.33 -4.70
CA ASP A 111 24.24 -33.04 -5.67
C ASP A 111 24.30 -34.04 -6.83
N GLY A 112 23.16 -34.59 -7.24
CA GLY A 112 23.10 -35.60 -8.30
C GLY A 112 23.63 -35.08 -9.64
N ARG A 113 23.91 -35.99 -10.60
CA ARG A 113 24.33 -35.58 -11.95
C ARG A 113 23.25 -34.72 -12.62
N ILE A 114 23.60 -33.50 -13.00
CA ILE A 114 22.72 -32.59 -13.74
C ILE A 114 22.59 -33.09 -15.19
N ARG A 115 21.40 -33.57 -15.57
CA ARG A 115 21.09 -34.01 -16.94
C ARG A 115 20.53 -32.87 -17.78
N THR A 116 19.50 -32.19 -17.31
CA THR A 116 18.75 -31.20 -18.06
C THR A 116 18.74 -29.85 -17.35
N ILE A 117 19.18 -28.83 -18.09
CA ILE A 117 19.24 -27.43 -17.65
C ILE A 117 18.28 -26.63 -18.51
N MET A 118 17.38 -25.89 -17.87
CA MET A 118 16.47 -24.98 -18.56
C MET A 118 16.91 -23.53 -18.38
N MET A 119 17.29 -22.88 -19.46
CA MET A 119 17.59 -21.46 -19.54
C MET A 119 16.33 -20.70 -19.96
N ARG A 120 15.70 -19.99 -19.01
CA ARG A 120 14.48 -19.22 -19.24
C ARG A 120 14.73 -17.72 -19.15
N GLY A 121 13.91 -16.92 -19.83
CA GLY A 121 13.98 -15.46 -19.77
C GLY A 121 12.97 -14.80 -20.69
N ILE A 122 12.81 -13.48 -20.55
CA ILE A 122 11.88 -12.67 -21.37
C ILE A 122 12.24 -12.79 -22.86
N SER A 123 11.25 -12.64 -23.76
CA SER A 123 11.53 -12.64 -25.20
C SER A 123 12.58 -11.57 -25.54
N GLY A 124 13.55 -11.91 -26.38
CA GLY A 124 14.59 -10.95 -26.79
C GLY A 124 15.74 -10.72 -25.81
N CYS A 125 15.74 -11.33 -24.62
CA CYS A 125 16.77 -11.11 -23.59
C CYS A 125 18.17 -11.71 -23.91
N GLY A 126 18.39 -12.24 -25.13
CA GLY A 126 19.70 -12.75 -25.55
C GLY A 126 19.99 -14.24 -25.31
N LYS A 127 18.99 -15.09 -25.01
CA LYS A 127 19.18 -16.55 -24.81
C LYS A 127 19.96 -17.23 -25.95
N SER A 128 19.51 -17.06 -27.19
CA SER A 128 20.16 -17.65 -28.37
C SER A 128 21.56 -17.04 -28.62
N THR A 129 21.78 -15.78 -28.21
CA THR A 129 23.11 -15.14 -28.26
C THR A 129 24.07 -15.82 -27.28
N VAL A 130 23.62 -16.14 -26.07
CA VAL A 130 24.40 -16.89 -25.07
C VAL A 130 24.71 -18.30 -25.57
N VAL A 131 23.74 -19.01 -26.13
CA VAL A 131 23.95 -20.34 -26.73
C VAL A 131 24.96 -20.27 -27.88
N THR A 132 24.84 -19.28 -28.75
CA THR A 132 25.76 -19.10 -29.88
C THR A 132 27.18 -18.84 -29.37
N LYS A 133 27.33 -17.97 -28.36
CA LYS A 133 28.61 -17.72 -27.69
C LYS A 133 29.18 -19.00 -27.07
N PHE A 134 28.35 -19.80 -26.41
CA PHE A 134 28.73 -21.11 -25.85
C PHE A 134 29.29 -22.06 -26.92
N VAL A 135 28.57 -22.20 -28.03
CA VAL A 135 29.00 -23.05 -29.14
C VAL A 135 30.31 -22.55 -29.73
N LEU A 136 30.45 -21.23 -29.93
CA LEU A 136 31.68 -20.63 -30.46
C LEU A 136 32.87 -20.80 -29.51
N ASP A 137 32.69 -20.62 -28.20
CA ASP A 137 33.76 -20.80 -27.21
C ASP A 137 34.22 -22.25 -27.12
N TRP A 138 33.29 -23.20 -27.14
CA TRP A 138 33.62 -24.62 -27.21
C TRP A 138 34.32 -24.96 -28.53
N ALA A 139 33.84 -24.40 -29.65
CA ALA A 139 34.40 -24.65 -30.96
C ALA A 139 35.82 -24.09 -31.10
N HIS A 140 36.11 -22.92 -30.54
CA HIS A 140 37.45 -22.30 -30.51
C HIS A 140 38.41 -22.92 -29.49
N GLY A 141 37.92 -23.81 -28.62
CA GLY A 141 38.74 -24.42 -27.58
C GLY A 141 38.90 -23.56 -26.32
N ARG A 142 38.09 -22.50 -26.15
CA ARG A 142 38.19 -21.54 -25.03
C ARG A 142 37.66 -22.11 -23.72
N THR A 143 36.49 -22.75 -23.73
CA THR A 143 35.83 -23.29 -22.52
C THR A 143 35.18 -24.66 -22.77
N HIS A 144 34.71 -25.32 -21.70
CA HIS A 144 33.89 -26.55 -21.72
C HIS A 144 34.46 -27.76 -22.50
N GLN A 145 35.80 -27.89 -22.57
CA GLN A 145 36.46 -28.95 -23.34
C GLN A 145 36.32 -30.37 -22.76
N HIS A 146 35.75 -30.51 -21.56
CA HIS A 146 35.37 -31.79 -20.96
C HIS A 146 34.21 -32.50 -21.69
N ILE A 147 33.52 -31.79 -22.59
CA ILE A 147 32.49 -32.33 -23.46
C ILE A 147 33.13 -32.75 -24.79
N ASP A 148 32.86 -33.98 -25.21
CA ASP A 148 33.40 -34.55 -26.44
C ASP A 148 32.65 -34.03 -27.67
N PHE A 149 31.31 -33.98 -27.60
CA PHE A 149 30.46 -33.53 -28.71
C PHE A 149 29.36 -32.58 -28.24
N VAL A 150 29.22 -31.45 -28.95
CA VAL A 150 28.14 -30.46 -28.75
C VAL A 150 27.26 -30.43 -29.99
N PHE A 151 25.98 -30.77 -29.84
CA PHE A 151 25.00 -30.77 -30.92
C PHE A 151 23.96 -29.66 -30.70
N PRO A 152 24.15 -28.46 -31.29
CA PRO A 152 23.15 -27.42 -31.28
C PRO A 152 22.02 -27.75 -32.27
N LEU A 153 20.83 -27.98 -31.72
CA LEU A 153 19.59 -28.24 -32.43
C LEU A 153 18.66 -27.04 -32.25
N HIS A 154 18.44 -26.29 -33.32
CA HIS A 154 17.39 -25.27 -33.34
C HIS A 154 16.05 -25.98 -33.47
N LEU A 155 15.18 -25.89 -32.47
CA LEU A 155 13.93 -26.63 -32.47
C LEU A 155 12.99 -26.19 -33.62
N CYS A 156 13.17 -24.97 -34.12
CA CYS A 156 12.47 -24.52 -35.31
C CYS A 156 12.84 -25.28 -36.60
N GLU A 157 14.10 -25.75 -36.74
CA GLU A 157 14.57 -26.58 -37.87
C GLU A 157 13.85 -27.95 -37.87
N LEU A 158 13.59 -28.49 -36.68
CA LEU A 158 12.95 -29.79 -36.51
C LEU A 158 11.47 -29.81 -36.89
N ASN A 159 10.82 -28.65 -37.01
CA ASN A 159 9.42 -28.56 -37.47
C ASN A 159 9.25 -29.15 -38.88
N ILE A 160 10.27 -29.06 -39.75
CA ILE A 160 10.23 -29.57 -41.13
C ILE A 160 10.22 -31.11 -41.15
N LEU A 161 10.80 -31.73 -40.13
CA LEU A 161 11.02 -33.18 -40.04
C LEU A 161 9.93 -33.91 -39.25
N HIS A 162 8.88 -33.21 -38.79
CA HIS A 162 7.88 -33.77 -37.88
C HIS A 162 7.15 -35.03 -38.42
N ASP A 163 6.87 -35.05 -39.72
CA ASP A 163 6.19 -36.18 -40.40
C ASP A 163 7.15 -37.34 -40.75
N LYS A 164 8.46 -37.12 -40.66
CA LYS A 164 9.45 -38.16 -40.97
C LYS A 164 9.72 -39.03 -39.75
N LYS A 165 9.88 -40.32 -39.99
CA LYS A 165 10.45 -41.25 -39.00
C LYS A 165 11.93 -41.37 -39.29
N LEU A 166 12.75 -40.97 -38.32
CA LEU A 166 14.21 -40.96 -38.43
C LEU A 166 14.77 -41.58 -37.15
N SER A 167 15.91 -42.25 -37.26
CA SER A 167 16.72 -42.61 -36.09
C SER A 167 17.48 -41.39 -35.57
N LEU A 168 18.00 -41.47 -34.33
CA LEU A 168 18.79 -40.36 -33.77
C LEU A 168 20.06 -40.12 -34.61
N ILE A 169 20.67 -41.21 -35.09
CA ILE A 169 21.85 -41.15 -35.95
C ILE A 169 21.52 -40.52 -37.30
N GLU A 170 20.42 -40.91 -37.93
CA GLU A 170 19.96 -40.32 -39.20
C GLU A 170 19.64 -38.82 -39.06
N LEU A 171 19.05 -38.41 -37.92
CA LEU A 171 18.79 -36.99 -37.66
C LEU A 171 20.09 -36.21 -37.52
N LEU A 172 21.06 -36.75 -36.78
CA LEU A 172 22.33 -36.09 -36.59
C LEU A 172 23.13 -36.07 -37.91
N ASP A 173 23.16 -37.15 -38.68
CA ASP A 173 23.90 -37.22 -39.97
C ASP A 173 23.34 -36.23 -41.00
N LEU A 174 22.03 -35.96 -40.93
CA LEU A 174 21.37 -34.96 -41.77
C LEU A 174 21.81 -33.53 -41.43
N ILE A 175 22.09 -33.25 -40.16
CA ILE A 175 22.41 -31.91 -39.64
C ILE A 175 23.93 -31.69 -39.60
N PHE A 176 24.69 -32.75 -39.32
CA PHE A 176 26.14 -32.77 -39.16
C PHE A 176 26.71 -33.96 -39.96
N PRO A 177 27.12 -33.77 -41.23
CA PRO A 177 27.63 -34.88 -42.04
C PRO A 177 28.96 -35.43 -41.51
N LYS A 178 29.11 -36.77 -41.50
CA LYS A 178 30.27 -37.56 -41.01
C LYS A 178 30.35 -37.73 -39.48
N LEU A 179 29.33 -38.36 -38.89
CA LEU A 179 29.26 -38.59 -37.45
C LEU A 179 29.93 -39.88 -36.96
N PRO A 180 30.14 -40.00 -35.63
CA PRO A 180 30.66 -41.23 -35.03
C PRO A 180 29.71 -42.41 -35.24
N LYS A 181 30.26 -43.63 -35.14
CA LYS A 181 29.45 -44.85 -35.01
C LYS A 181 28.55 -44.76 -33.75
N PRO A 182 27.39 -45.43 -33.73
CA PRO A 182 26.47 -45.39 -32.59
C PRO A 182 27.13 -45.80 -31.26
N GLU A 183 28.00 -46.81 -31.30
CA GLU A 183 28.76 -47.33 -30.15
C GLU A 183 29.71 -46.27 -29.55
N THR A 184 30.29 -45.40 -30.39
CA THR A 184 31.17 -44.30 -29.97
C THR A 184 30.36 -43.18 -29.29
N LEU A 185 29.16 -42.89 -29.79
CA LEU A 185 28.26 -41.89 -29.21
C LEU A 185 27.79 -42.28 -27.80
N GLU A 186 27.44 -43.56 -27.58
CA GLU A 186 26.98 -44.03 -26.26
C GLU A 186 28.05 -43.89 -25.16
N ARG A 187 29.33 -43.95 -25.53
CA ARG A 187 30.49 -43.86 -24.62
C ARG A 187 31.06 -42.45 -24.46
N SER A 188 30.54 -41.47 -25.19
CA SER A 188 31.05 -40.09 -25.21
C SER A 188 30.28 -39.15 -24.27
N GLN A 189 30.92 -38.07 -23.82
CA GLN A 189 30.23 -36.97 -23.11
C GLN A 189 29.58 -36.03 -24.13
N ILE A 190 28.25 -36.10 -24.24
CA ILE A 190 27.47 -35.37 -25.24
C ILE A 190 26.64 -34.27 -24.57
N LEU A 191 26.61 -33.08 -25.18
CA LEU A 191 25.67 -32.01 -24.87
C LEU A 191 24.76 -31.74 -26.06
N PHE A 192 23.45 -31.92 -25.88
CA PHE A 192 22.44 -31.42 -26.80
C PHE A 192 21.99 -30.04 -26.36
N ILE A 193 22.03 -29.06 -27.28
CA ILE A 193 21.47 -27.74 -27.01
C ILE A 193 20.18 -27.61 -27.82
N TRP A 194 19.06 -27.43 -27.14
CA TRP A 194 17.76 -27.21 -27.75
C TRP A 194 17.43 -25.74 -27.68
N ASP A 195 17.74 -25.02 -28.76
CA ASP A 195 17.48 -23.58 -28.82
C ASP A 195 16.07 -23.33 -29.37
N GLY A 196 15.28 -22.56 -28.60
CA GLY A 196 13.97 -22.07 -29.01
C GLY A 196 12.81 -23.03 -28.75
N LEU A 197 12.58 -23.48 -27.51
CA LEU A 197 11.44 -24.34 -27.14
C LEU A 197 10.08 -23.76 -27.58
N GLY A 198 9.93 -22.44 -27.48
CA GLY A 198 8.74 -21.73 -27.93
C GLY A 198 8.52 -21.66 -29.44
N GLU A 199 9.52 -22.02 -30.25
CA GLU A 199 9.43 -22.03 -31.72
C GLU A 199 9.06 -23.43 -32.27
N PHE A 200 8.98 -24.44 -31.40
CA PHE A 200 8.56 -25.79 -31.78
C PHE A 200 7.03 -25.87 -31.86
N ARG A 201 6.49 -26.19 -33.05
CA ARG A 201 5.05 -26.11 -33.33
C ARG A 201 4.22 -27.28 -32.78
N PHE A 202 4.86 -28.33 -32.26
CA PHE A 202 4.20 -29.59 -31.89
C PHE A 202 4.28 -29.89 -30.39
N LEU A 203 3.22 -30.47 -29.82
CA LEU A 203 3.13 -30.76 -28.39
C LEU A 203 4.00 -31.98 -28.01
N LEU A 204 4.89 -31.80 -27.03
CA LEU A 204 5.66 -32.90 -26.41
C LEU A 204 4.76 -33.71 -25.47
N ASN A 205 4.42 -34.94 -25.85
CA ASN A 205 3.52 -35.79 -25.05
C ASN A 205 4.28 -36.78 -24.16
N PHE A 206 4.55 -36.40 -22.91
CA PHE A 206 5.29 -37.25 -21.96
C PHE A 206 4.52 -38.50 -21.51
N LYS A 207 3.18 -38.50 -21.54
CA LYS A 207 2.36 -39.62 -21.05
C LYS A 207 2.14 -40.74 -22.06
N ARG A 208 1.99 -40.41 -23.35
CA ARG A 208 1.64 -41.39 -24.42
C ARG A 208 2.82 -41.83 -25.28
N THR A 209 4.02 -41.27 -25.06
CA THR A 209 5.20 -41.61 -25.85
C THR A 209 5.76 -42.98 -25.47
N LYS A 210 5.97 -43.86 -26.46
CA LYS A 210 6.59 -45.19 -26.28
C LYS A 210 8.07 -45.03 -25.92
N ALA A 211 8.55 -45.88 -25.02
CA ALA A 211 9.97 -45.94 -24.67
C ALA A 211 10.78 -46.41 -25.88
N CYS A 212 11.81 -45.65 -26.23
CA CYS A 212 12.80 -45.98 -27.25
C CYS A 212 14.18 -45.94 -26.58
N THR A 213 14.96 -47.01 -26.72
CA THR A 213 16.31 -47.12 -26.13
C THR A 213 17.40 -47.30 -27.19
N ASP A 214 17.03 -47.68 -28.42
CA ASP A 214 17.97 -47.92 -29.51
C ASP A 214 18.13 -46.64 -30.37
N PRO A 215 19.34 -46.04 -30.44
CA PRO A 215 19.58 -44.82 -31.21
C PRO A 215 19.47 -45.00 -32.73
N VAL A 216 19.47 -46.25 -33.23
CA VAL A 216 19.38 -46.59 -34.66
C VAL A 216 17.92 -46.86 -35.08
N SER A 217 17.00 -47.00 -34.13
CA SER A 217 15.60 -47.29 -34.44
C SER A 217 14.83 -46.05 -34.93
N PRO A 218 14.07 -46.13 -36.05
CA PRO A 218 13.36 -44.98 -36.60
C PRO A 218 12.10 -44.65 -35.80
N VAL A 219 12.06 -43.44 -35.25
CA VAL A 219 10.93 -42.90 -34.48
C VAL A 219 10.54 -41.51 -35.00
N SER A 220 9.35 -41.02 -34.65
CA SER A 220 9.01 -39.61 -34.91
C SER A 220 9.90 -38.69 -34.07
N VAL A 221 10.20 -37.50 -34.57
CA VAL A 221 11.01 -36.49 -33.86
C VAL A 221 10.49 -36.19 -32.45
N ILE A 222 9.17 -36.07 -32.26
CA ILE A 222 8.56 -35.84 -30.93
C ILE A 222 8.89 -36.98 -29.95
N CYS A 223 8.76 -38.22 -30.41
CA CYS A 223 9.11 -39.42 -29.63
C CYS A 223 10.59 -39.44 -29.27
N MET A 224 11.47 -39.05 -30.19
CA MET A 224 12.92 -38.97 -29.98
C MET A 224 13.27 -37.96 -28.88
N LEU A 225 12.76 -36.72 -28.99
CA LEU A 225 13.00 -35.65 -28.00
C LEU A 225 12.50 -36.07 -26.60
N VAL A 226 11.29 -36.61 -26.50
CA VAL A 226 10.76 -37.06 -25.20
C VAL A 226 11.60 -38.20 -24.60
N ASN A 227 12.11 -39.13 -25.41
CA ASN A 227 12.98 -40.21 -24.92
C ASN A 227 14.38 -39.74 -24.54
N LEU A 228 14.92 -38.69 -25.19
CA LEU A 228 16.13 -38.01 -24.75
C LEU A 228 15.92 -37.32 -23.39
N LEU A 229 14.81 -36.61 -23.18
CA LEU A 229 14.49 -35.98 -21.88
C LEU A 229 14.27 -37.01 -20.77
N LYS A 230 13.57 -38.11 -21.05
CA LYS A 230 13.35 -39.20 -20.09
C LYS A 230 14.62 -39.98 -19.73
N GLY A 231 15.69 -39.84 -20.51
CA GLY A 231 16.92 -40.62 -20.34
C GLY A 231 16.86 -42.03 -20.90
N ASN A 232 15.86 -42.36 -21.71
CA ASN A 232 15.77 -43.67 -22.38
C ASN A 232 16.75 -43.75 -23.56
N LEU A 233 16.96 -42.65 -24.28
CA LEU A 233 17.97 -42.50 -25.32
C LEU A 233 19.16 -41.71 -24.76
N LEU A 234 20.37 -42.25 -24.92
CA LEU A 234 21.63 -41.67 -24.43
C LEU A 234 21.54 -41.18 -22.95
N PRO A 235 21.52 -42.10 -21.97
CA PRO A 235 21.38 -41.77 -20.55
C PRO A 235 22.54 -40.92 -19.99
N SER A 236 23.68 -40.90 -20.69
CA SER A 236 24.86 -40.09 -20.36
C SER A 236 24.84 -38.67 -20.93
N ALA A 237 23.92 -38.34 -21.85
CA ALA A 237 23.89 -37.03 -22.49
C ALA A 237 23.32 -35.92 -21.58
N GLN A 238 23.90 -34.72 -21.65
CA GLN A 238 23.35 -33.50 -21.05
C GLN A 238 22.49 -32.74 -22.05
N ILE A 239 21.48 -32.01 -21.56
CA ILE A 239 20.54 -31.25 -22.38
C ILE A 239 20.42 -29.83 -21.83
N LEU A 240 20.74 -28.83 -22.65
CA LEU A 240 20.50 -27.41 -22.38
C LEU A 240 19.31 -26.93 -23.22
N VAL A 241 18.22 -26.53 -22.59
CA VAL A 241 17.01 -26.05 -23.27
C VAL A 241 16.84 -24.56 -23.06
N THR A 242 16.72 -23.77 -24.14
CA THR A 242 16.31 -22.37 -24.03
C THR A 242 14.81 -22.22 -24.21
N SER A 243 14.18 -21.44 -23.34
CA SER A 243 12.73 -21.23 -23.38
C SER A 243 12.34 -19.79 -23.03
N ARG A 244 11.21 -19.33 -23.58
CA ARG A 244 10.50 -18.16 -23.03
C ARG A 244 9.84 -18.56 -21.70
N LEU A 245 9.56 -17.58 -20.85
CA LEU A 245 8.89 -17.82 -19.55
C LEU A 245 7.56 -18.57 -19.73
N LYS A 246 6.73 -18.15 -20.69
CA LYS A 246 5.44 -18.77 -21.00
C LYS A 246 5.53 -20.22 -21.54
N ASP A 247 6.63 -20.56 -22.20
CA ASP A 247 6.80 -21.86 -22.86
C ASP A 247 7.56 -22.86 -21.98
N ALA A 248 8.13 -22.42 -20.85
CA ALA A 248 8.91 -23.28 -19.97
C ALA A 248 8.06 -24.44 -19.41
N GLY A 249 6.74 -24.27 -19.30
CA GLY A 249 5.80 -25.30 -18.84
C GLY A 249 5.53 -26.41 -19.84
N LEU A 250 6.03 -26.32 -21.07
CA LEU A 250 5.90 -27.39 -22.07
C LEU A 250 6.68 -28.65 -21.68
N ILE A 251 7.71 -28.51 -20.82
CA ILE A 251 8.46 -29.63 -20.25
C ILE A 251 8.10 -29.72 -18.76
N PRO A 252 7.60 -30.88 -18.28
CA PRO A 252 7.32 -31.08 -16.87
C PRO A 252 8.55 -30.88 -15.98
N PRO A 253 8.42 -30.23 -14.81
CA PRO A 253 9.56 -29.89 -13.94
C PRO A 253 10.30 -31.12 -13.41
N GLU A 254 9.65 -32.28 -13.36
CA GLU A 254 10.27 -33.58 -13.02
C GLU A 254 11.41 -33.99 -13.97
N TYR A 255 11.46 -33.44 -15.18
CA TYR A 255 12.54 -33.69 -16.15
C TYR A 255 13.60 -32.59 -16.17
N ILE A 256 13.52 -31.58 -15.29
CA ILE A 256 14.45 -30.43 -15.26
C ILE A 256 15.18 -30.43 -13.92
N GLN A 257 16.51 -30.61 -13.94
CA GLN A 257 17.32 -30.62 -12.72
C GLN A 257 17.82 -29.23 -12.32
N ARG A 258 17.99 -28.31 -13.29
CA ARG A 258 18.46 -26.94 -13.03
C ARG A 258 17.70 -25.92 -13.86
N VAL A 259 17.34 -24.79 -13.26
CA VAL A 259 16.69 -23.66 -13.95
C VAL A 259 17.55 -22.41 -13.80
N VAL A 260 17.92 -21.82 -14.93
CA VAL A 260 18.74 -20.61 -15.03
C VAL A 260 17.91 -19.50 -15.67
N GLU A 261 17.89 -18.33 -15.03
CA GLU A 261 17.18 -17.15 -15.51
C GLU A 261 18.15 -16.14 -16.14
N LEU A 262 17.80 -15.69 -17.36
CA LEU A 262 18.46 -14.62 -18.08
C LEU A 262 17.56 -13.37 -18.07
N HIS A 263 18.07 -12.28 -17.51
CA HIS A 263 17.32 -11.02 -17.36
C HIS A 263 17.68 -9.97 -18.40
N GLY A 264 18.74 -10.18 -19.19
CA GLY A 264 19.19 -9.20 -20.19
C GLY A 264 20.30 -8.28 -19.65
N LEU A 265 20.39 -7.06 -20.19
CA LEU A 265 21.46 -6.09 -19.90
C LEU A 265 21.22 -5.35 -18.57
N ASP A 266 22.25 -5.28 -17.73
CA ASP A 266 22.24 -4.44 -16.52
C ASP A 266 22.55 -2.96 -16.84
N ASP A 267 22.45 -2.09 -15.83
CA ASP A 267 22.58 -0.63 -15.99
C ASP A 267 23.94 -0.24 -16.56
N LEU A 268 24.99 -0.91 -16.11
CA LEU A 268 26.36 -0.67 -16.55
C LEU A 268 26.57 -1.17 -17.98
N GLN A 269 26.13 -2.39 -18.29
CA GLN A 269 26.27 -2.99 -19.62
C GLN A 269 25.50 -2.22 -20.69
N TRP A 270 24.32 -1.72 -20.35
CA TRP A 270 23.58 -0.87 -21.26
C TRP A 270 24.25 0.48 -21.49
N GLU A 271 24.75 1.14 -20.43
CA GLU A 271 25.49 2.41 -20.58
C GLU A 271 26.75 2.23 -21.42
N GLU A 272 27.45 1.09 -21.29
CA GLU A 272 28.58 0.71 -22.14
C GLU A 272 28.15 0.48 -23.60
N GLN A 273 27.05 -0.23 -23.83
CA GLN A 273 26.54 -0.48 -25.17
C GLN A 273 26.17 0.83 -25.88
N ILE A 274 25.43 1.73 -25.22
CA ILE A 274 25.09 3.04 -25.81
C ILE A 274 26.36 3.86 -26.06
N ARG A 275 27.33 3.87 -25.13
CA ARG A 275 28.63 4.54 -25.37
C ARG A 275 29.39 3.97 -26.56
N SER A 276 29.26 2.67 -26.82
CA SER A 276 29.92 2.03 -27.95
C SER A 276 29.23 2.29 -29.29
N GLU A 277 27.91 2.51 -29.28
CA GLU A 277 27.10 2.70 -30.49
C GLU A 277 26.97 4.18 -30.90
N VAL A 278 26.89 5.10 -29.94
CA VAL A 278 26.67 6.54 -30.16
C VAL A 278 28.00 7.31 -30.08
N ARG A 279 28.28 8.14 -31.08
CA ARG A 279 29.57 8.86 -31.17
C ARG A 279 29.67 10.07 -30.23
N ASP A 280 28.56 10.75 -29.98
CA ASP A 280 28.51 11.98 -29.18
C ASP A 280 28.17 11.70 -27.71
N GLN A 281 29.10 12.01 -26.81
CA GLN A 281 28.98 11.77 -25.38
C GLN A 281 27.87 12.61 -24.71
N ASN A 282 27.49 13.75 -25.28
CA ASN A 282 26.39 14.57 -24.79
C ASN A 282 25.03 13.95 -25.14
N VAL A 283 24.92 13.35 -26.33
CA VAL A 283 23.74 12.57 -26.75
C VAL A 283 23.57 11.35 -25.85
N VAL A 284 24.65 10.66 -25.49
CA VAL A 284 24.63 9.56 -24.52
C VAL A 284 24.05 10.01 -23.18
N ALA A 285 24.53 11.13 -22.63
CA ALA A 285 24.04 11.64 -21.35
C ALA A 285 22.53 11.98 -21.40
N ARG A 286 22.07 12.65 -22.45
CA ARG A 286 20.65 12.99 -22.65
C ARG A 286 19.79 11.75 -22.86
N ALA A 287 20.25 10.79 -23.66
CA ALA A 287 19.58 9.50 -23.88
C ALA A 287 19.47 8.73 -22.58
N THR A 288 20.51 8.74 -21.75
CA THR A 288 20.50 8.06 -20.46
C THR A 288 19.45 8.63 -19.51
N VAL A 289 19.37 9.96 -19.41
CA VAL A 289 18.36 10.63 -18.59
C VAL A 289 16.96 10.35 -19.13
N HIS A 290 16.75 10.44 -20.46
CA HIS A 290 15.45 10.21 -21.08
C HIS A 290 14.93 8.78 -20.85
N VAL A 291 15.77 7.77 -21.09
CA VAL A 291 15.40 6.36 -20.87
C VAL A 291 15.14 6.06 -19.39
N LYS A 292 15.90 6.67 -18.46
CA LYS A 292 15.64 6.54 -17.01
C LYS A 292 14.36 7.26 -16.57
N SER A 293 13.94 8.31 -17.27
CA SER A 293 12.73 9.06 -16.96
C SER A 293 11.43 8.41 -17.43
N SER A 294 11.47 7.52 -18.44
CA SER A 294 10.30 6.78 -18.93
C SER A 294 10.31 5.33 -18.49
N ARG A 295 9.25 4.90 -17.79
CA ARG A 295 9.08 3.52 -17.31
C ARG A 295 9.12 2.48 -18.43
N SER A 296 8.43 2.75 -19.53
CA SER A 296 8.36 1.84 -20.69
C SER A 296 9.71 1.70 -21.39
N LEU A 297 10.47 2.79 -21.49
CA LEU A 297 11.84 2.78 -22.02
C LEU A 297 12.83 2.09 -21.08
N TYR A 298 12.68 2.30 -19.77
CA TYR A 298 13.54 1.69 -18.77
C TYR A 298 13.41 0.16 -18.77
N ILE A 299 12.20 -0.39 -18.91
CA ILE A 299 11.99 -1.85 -19.00
C ILE A 299 12.60 -2.41 -20.29
N MET A 300 12.48 -1.69 -21.41
CA MET A 300 13.04 -2.13 -22.69
C MET A 300 14.57 -2.19 -22.72
N ARG A 301 15.22 -1.42 -21.85
CA ARG A 301 16.67 -1.33 -21.76
C ARG A 301 17.36 -2.67 -21.49
N SER A 302 16.68 -3.61 -20.82
CA SER A 302 17.25 -4.93 -20.57
C SER A 302 17.36 -5.77 -21.86
N LEU A 303 16.74 -5.36 -22.97
CA LEU A 303 16.66 -6.10 -24.23
C LEU A 303 17.62 -5.54 -25.29
N PRO A 304 18.67 -6.29 -25.71
CA PRO A 304 19.71 -5.79 -26.62
C PRO A 304 19.20 -5.20 -27.94
N PHE A 305 18.14 -5.76 -28.53
CA PHE A 305 17.54 -5.24 -29.77
C PHE A 305 16.91 -3.86 -29.58
N PHE A 306 16.24 -3.64 -28.44
CA PHE A 306 15.62 -2.35 -28.15
C PHE A 306 16.67 -1.31 -27.76
N CYS A 307 17.80 -1.70 -27.18
CA CYS A 307 18.95 -0.81 -26.98
C CYS A 307 19.45 -0.26 -28.31
N GLN A 308 19.71 -1.13 -29.29
CA GLN A 308 20.15 -0.71 -30.63
C GLN A 308 19.13 0.22 -31.31
N MET A 309 17.83 -0.08 -31.14
CA MET A 309 16.74 0.74 -31.64
C MET A 309 16.75 2.13 -30.99
N ALA A 310 16.82 2.19 -29.66
CA ALA A 310 16.85 3.43 -28.89
C ALA A 310 18.11 4.25 -29.20
N SER A 311 19.28 3.63 -29.32
CA SER A 311 20.52 4.30 -29.76
C SER A 311 20.30 5.00 -31.10
N THR A 312 19.75 4.28 -32.08
CA THR A 312 19.50 4.83 -33.43
C THR A 312 18.50 5.99 -33.41
N VAL A 313 17.41 5.85 -32.66
CA VAL A 313 16.34 6.86 -32.61
C VAL A 313 16.77 8.09 -31.83
N LEU A 314 17.34 7.91 -30.64
CA LEU A 314 17.75 9.01 -29.77
C LEU A 314 18.96 9.76 -30.34
N GLU A 315 19.88 9.08 -31.02
CA GLU A 315 20.96 9.75 -31.75
C GLU A 315 20.39 10.63 -32.87
N GLU A 316 19.49 10.12 -33.71
CA GLU A 316 18.89 10.93 -34.78
C GLU A 316 18.10 12.14 -34.24
N ILE A 317 17.31 11.95 -33.17
CA ILE A 317 16.49 13.03 -32.59
C ILE A 317 17.36 14.08 -31.88
N PHE A 318 18.34 13.66 -31.08
CA PHE A 318 19.16 14.58 -30.30
C PHE A 318 20.29 15.23 -31.10
N SER A 319 20.78 14.61 -32.18
CA SER A 319 21.80 15.19 -33.05
C SER A 319 21.25 16.17 -34.08
N ASN A 320 20.00 16.02 -34.54
CA ASN A 320 19.45 16.85 -35.62
C ASN A 320 18.69 18.11 -35.16
N CYS A 321 18.70 18.46 -33.86
CA CYS A 321 18.05 19.66 -33.30
C CYS A 321 16.61 19.90 -33.81
N CYS A 322 15.85 18.85 -34.11
CA CYS A 322 14.47 18.99 -34.52
C CYS A 322 13.62 19.23 -33.26
N ASN A 323 12.65 20.16 -33.31
CA ASN A 323 11.63 20.34 -32.25
C ASN A 323 10.64 19.14 -32.19
N ILE A 324 11.14 17.92 -32.34
CA ILE A 324 10.38 16.68 -32.26
C ILE A 324 10.59 16.17 -30.84
N ASP A 325 9.49 16.05 -30.09
CA ASP A 325 9.52 15.52 -28.74
C ASP A 325 10.08 14.08 -28.77
N PRO A 326 10.98 13.73 -27.83
CA PRO A 326 11.55 12.40 -27.79
C PRO A 326 10.47 11.37 -27.42
N PRO A 327 10.50 10.16 -28.03
CA PRO A 327 9.47 9.15 -27.82
C PRO A 327 9.35 8.76 -26.35
N LEU A 328 8.14 8.75 -25.80
CA LEU A 328 7.87 8.40 -24.40
C LEU A 328 7.36 6.96 -24.25
N THR A 329 6.71 6.45 -25.30
CA THR A 329 6.06 5.13 -25.34
C THR A 329 6.82 4.13 -26.21
N LEU A 330 6.49 2.83 -26.06
CA LEU A 330 7.09 1.78 -26.88
C LEU A 330 6.64 1.89 -28.34
N THR A 331 5.36 2.24 -28.57
CA THR A 331 4.85 2.42 -29.94
C THR A 331 5.53 3.61 -30.63
N GLU A 332 5.75 4.72 -29.93
CA GLU A 332 6.48 5.87 -30.50
C GLU A 332 7.92 5.50 -30.85
N MET A 333 8.64 4.80 -29.95
CA MET A 333 10.03 4.40 -30.19
C MET A 333 10.17 3.56 -31.46
N VAL A 334 9.30 2.54 -31.63
CA VAL A 334 9.31 1.68 -32.82
C VAL A 334 8.84 2.44 -34.07
N THR A 335 7.90 3.37 -33.91
CA THR A 335 7.42 4.23 -35.01
C THR A 335 8.53 5.14 -35.53
N HIS A 336 9.24 5.85 -34.64
CA HIS A 336 10.39 6.68 -35.02
C HIS A 336 11.49 5.83 -35.67
N PHE A 337 11.78 4.65 -35.13
CA PHE A 337 12.74 3.75 -35.75
C PHE A 337 12.33 3.33 -37.17
N LEU A 338 11.06 2.96 -37.39
CA LEU A 338 10.54 2.64 -38.72
C LEU A 338 10.73 3.82 -39.68
N LEU A 339 10.36 5.03 -39.27
CA LEU A 339 10.47 6.23 -40.11
C LEU A 339 11.92 6.54 -40.50
N ILE A 340 12.87 6.39 -39.56
CA ILE A 340 14.30 6.56 -39.84
C ILE A 340 14.79 5.53 -40.86
N GLN A 341 14.39 4.26 -40.72
CA GLN A 341 14.77 3.21 -41.67
C GLN A 341 14.15 3.43 -43.05
N MET A 342 12.91 3.88 -43.12
CA MET A 342 12.25 4.23 -44.40
C MET A 342 12.97 5.36 -45.11
N LYS A 343 13.33 6.44 -44.40
CA LYS A 343 14.11 7.54 -44.95
C LYS A 343 15.46 7.07 -45.51
N ARG A 344 16.20 6.26 -44.73
CA ARG A 344 17.49 5.68 -45.17
C ARG A 344 17.35 4.73 -46.37
N HIS A 345 16.21 4.06 -46.51
CA HIS A 345 15.93 3.17 -47.64
C HIS A 345 15.55 3.94 -48.91
N GLU A 346 14.79 5.03 -48.79
CA GLU A 346 14.47 5.94 -49.90
C GLU A 346 15.71 6.66 -50.43
N GLU A 347 16.70 6.97 -49.58
CA GLU A 347 17.99 7.50 -50.00
C GLU A 347 18.83 6.47 -50.79
N LYS A 348 18.63 5.17 -50.55
CA LYS A 348 19.39 4.07 -51.17
C LYS A 348 18.70 3.42 -52.37
N SER A 349 17.38 3.55 -52.50
CA SER A 349 16.59 2.89 -53.55
C SER A 349 15.57 3.84 -54.17
N SER A 350 15.25 3.67 -55.45
CA SER A 350 14.25 4.51 -56.16
C SER A 350 12.78 4.07 -55.91
N LYS A 351 12.53 3.14 -54.98
CA LYS A 351 11.20 2.57 -54.71
C LYS A 351 10.60 3.15 -53.44
N SER A 352 9.27 3.28 -53.41
CA SER A 352 8.58 3.75 -52.20
C SER A 352 8.65 2.68 -51.11
N GLY A 353 9.30 3.00 -49.99
CA GLY A 353 9.42 2.10 -48.84
C GLY A 353 8.08 1.76 -48.17
N THR A 354 7.06 2.61 -48.36
CA THR A 354 5.71 2.42 -47.79
C THR A 354 5.03 1.14 -48.26
N GLU A 355 5.08 0.84 -49.57
CA GLU A 355 4.41 -0.32 -50.16
C GLU A 355 5.07 -1.64 -49.71
N GLU A 356 6.40 -1.64 -49.58
CA GLU A 356 7.17 -2.81 -49.15
C GLU A 356 6.96 -3.11 -47.67
N ILE A 357 6.93 -2.08 -46.81
CA ILE A 357 6.57 -2.22 -45.39
C ILE A 357 5.14 -2.74 -45.20
N LEU A 358 4.18 -2.31 -46.02
CA LEU A 358 2.80 -2.83 -45.95
C LEU A 358 2.72 -4.29 -46.40
N LYS A 359 3.49 -4.70 -47.41
CA LYS A 359 3.62 -6.12 -47.80
C LYS A 359 4.22 -6.95 -46.65
N LEU A 360 5.22 -6.42 -45.97
CA LEU A 360 5.82 -7.05 -44.81
C LEU A 360 4.85 -7.14 -43.62
N GLY A 361 4.08 -6.08 -43.34
CA GLY A 361 3.03 -6.07 -42.33
C GLY A 361 1.89 -7.04 -42.62
N LYS A 362 1.51 -7.21 -43.90
CA LYS A 362 0.54 -8.24 -44.31
C LYS A 362 1.05 -9.65 -43.98
N LEU A 363 2.33 -9.93 -44.21
CA LEU A 363 2.96 -11.20 -43.85
C LEU A 363 2.98 -11.38 -42.33
N ALA A 364 3.37 -10.34 -41.59
CA ALA A 364 3.39 -10.34 -40.12
C ALA A 364 2.01 -10.67 -39.52
N TRP A 365 0.95 -10.07 -40.07
CA TRP A 365 -0.42 -10.32 -39.68
C TRP A 365 -0.86 -11.76 -39.92
N HIS A 366 -0.56 -12.34 -41.09
CA HIS A 366 -0.88 -13.74 -41.39
C HIS A 366 -0.16 -14.70 -40.45
N MET A 367 1.10 -14.42 -40.11
CA MET A 367 1.88 -15.23 -39.19
C MET A 367 1.38 -15.13 -37.75
N LEU A 368 0.95 -13.93 -37.31
CA LEU A 368 0.37 -13.72 -35.98
C LEU A 368 -0.97 -14.47 -35.83
N GLN A 369 -1.80 -14.50 -36.87
CA GLN A 369 -3.07 -15.24 -36.90
C GLN A 369 -2.89 -16.75 -36.71
N ARG A 370 -1.76 -17.30 -37.13
CA ARG A 370 -1.43 -18.73 -37.05
C ARG A 370 -0.63 -19.10 -35.80
N ASP A 371 -0.30 -18.13 -34.94
CA ASP A 371 0.63 -18.28 -33.80
C ASP A 371 1.99 -18.87 -34.21
N THR A 372 2.52 -18.41 -35.35
CA THR A 372 3.80 -18.87 -35.89
C THR A 372 4.82 -17.74 -35.91
N LEU A 373 6.01 -17.97 -35.34
CA LEU A 373 7.14 -17.03 -35.34
C LEU A 373 8.04 -17.14 -36.57
N THR A 374 7.90 -18.23 -37.32
CA THR A 374 8.82 -18.62 -38.39
C THR A 374 8.02 -19.02 -39.62
N PHE A 375 8.56 -18.75 -40.81
CA PHE A 375 7.90 -19.00 -42.09
C PHE A 375 8.81 -19.83 -43.00
N ILE A 376 8.34 -21.00 -43.42
CA ILE A 376 9.11 -21.95 -44.25
C ILE A 376 8.66 -21.83 -45.70
N GLU A 377 9.56 -22.03 -46.66
CA GLU A 377 9.27 -22.00 -48.10
C GLU A 377 8.12 -22.94 -48.54
N LYS A 378 7.87 -24.04 -47.80
CA LYS A 378 6.71 -24.94 -48.04
C LYS A 378 5.37 -24.33 -47.65
N ASP A 379 5.34 -23.44 -46.65
CA ASP A 379 4.14 -22.74 -46.16
C ASP A 379 3.65 -21.70 -47.21
N GLN A 380 4.49 -21.33 -48.20
CA GLN A 380 4.17 -20.39 -49.29
C GLN A 380 3.06 -20.88 -50.23
N ARG A 381 2.84 -22.20 -50.36
CA ARG A 381 1.80 -22.72 -51.27
C ARG A 381 0.38 -22.43 -50.79
N GLU A 382 0.21 -22.07 -49.53
CA GLU A 382 -1.09 -21.75 -48.93
C GLU A 382 -1.40 -20.24 -48.91
N THR A 383 -0.40 -19.39 -49.03
CA THR A 383 -0.56 -17.93 -49.06
C THR A 383 -0.44 -17.46 -50.50
N ASN A 384 -1.53 -17.04 -51.14
CA ASN A 384 -1.58 -16.53 -52.54
C ASN A 384 -0.66 -15.30 -52.78
N THR A 385 0.67 -15.49 -52.73
CA THR A 385 1.71 -14.46 -52.73
C THR A 385 2.89 -14.91 -53.60
N ASP A 386 3.56 -13.96 -54.24
CA ASP A 386 4.72 -14.18 -55.11
C ASP A 386 5.83 -14.96 -54.38
N PRO A 387 6.33 -16.11 -54.91
CA PRO A 387 7.36 -16.94 -54.28
C PRO A 387 8.67 -16.21 -53.97
N LEU A 388 8.99 -15.14 -54.70
CA LEU A 388 10.22 -14.35 -54.53
C LEU A 388 10.08 -13.21 -53.51
N LEU A 389 8.86 -12.92 -53.04
CA LEU A 389 8.59 -11.79 -52.15
C LEU A 389 9.36 -11.87 -50.80
N PRO A 390 9.40 -13.01 -50.09
CA PRO A 390 10.14 -13.09 -48.81
C PRO A 390 11.65 -12.94 -48.98
N VAL A 391 12.21 -13.41 -50.10
CA VAL A 391 13.63 -13.22 -50.43
C VAL A 391 13.94 -11.74 -50.54
N LYS A 392 13.18 -11.05 -51.40
CA LYS A 392 13.35 -9.63 -51.66
C LYS A 392 13.18 -8.78 -50.38
N LEU A 393 12.12 -9.04 -49.60
CA LEU A 393 11.90 -8.31 -48.34
C LEU A 393 12.99 -8.55 -47.30
N SER A 394 13.61 -9.73 -47.27
CA SER A 394 14.71 -10.02 -46.33
C SER A 394 16.03 -9.33 -46.71
N GLU A 395 16.24 -9.06 -48.00
CA GLU A 395 17.39 -8.32 -48.51
C GLU A 395 17.20 -6.80 -48.36
N ASP A 396 15.98 -6.32 -48.64
CA ASP A 396 15.63 -4.89 -48.57
C ASP A 396 15.48 -4.41 -47.09
N TRP A 397 15.01 -5.28 -46.17
CA TRP A 397 14.70 -4.92 -44.77
C TRP A 397 15.32 -5.85 -43.69
N PRO A 398 16.66 -6.03 -43.65
CA PRO A 398 17.33 -6.99 -42.76
C PRO A 398 17.21 -6.68 -41.26
N MET A 399 16.84 -5.44 -40.91
CA MET A 399 16.59 -5.01 -39.52
C MET A 399 15.22 -5.46 -38.99
N PHE A 400 14.28 -5.78 -39.88
CA PHE A 400 12.93 -6.23 -39.51
C PHE A 400 12.69 -7.70 -39.86
N PHE A 401 13.26 -8.18 -40.97
CA PHE A 401 13.01 -9.51 -41.51
C PHE A 401 14.30 -10.16 -42.00
N ARG A 402 14.62 -11.35 -41.49
CA ARG A 402 15.86 -12.07 -41.78
C ARG A 402 15.59 -13.43 -42.41
N LYS A 403 16.49 -13.80 -43.32
CA LYS A 403 16.62 -15.14 -43.88
C LYS A 403 17.58 -15.96 -43.03
N GLN A 404 17.20 -17.19 -42.75
CA GLN A 404 18.03 -18.20 -42.08
C GLN A 404 18.20 -19.40 -43.02
N ASP A 405 19.44 -19.79 -43.27
CA ASP A 405 19.78 -20.96 -44.08
C ASP A 405 19.73 -22.23 -43.21
N MET A 406 18.90 -23.20 -43.59
CA MET A 406 18.63 -24.42 -42.80
C MET A 406 19.43 -25.61 -43.31
N MET A 407 20.71 -25.40 -43.61
CA MET A 407 21.69 -26.46 -43.94
C MET A 407 21.18 -27.48 -44.98
N GLY A 408 20.60 -27.00 -46.08
CA GLY A 408 20.10 -27.85 -47.17
C GLY A 408 18.68 -28.41 -47.01
N LEU A 409 18.01 -28.17 -45.88
CA LEU A 409 16.60 -28.55 -45.65
C LEU A 409 15.58 -27.55 -46.21
N GLY A 410 16.03 -26.36 -46.63
CA GLY A 410 15.23 -25.29 -47.24
C GLY A 410 15.59 -23.90 -46.69
N LYS A 411 14.94 -22.85 -47.19
CA LYS A 411 15.08 -21.49 -46.65
C LYS A 411 13.97 -21.21 -45.62
N MET A 412 14.33 -20.65 -44.48
CA MET A 412 13.37 -20.14 -43.49
C MET A 412 13.51 -18.64 -43.32
N TYR A 413 12.38 -17.97 -43.08
CA TYR A 413 12.33 -16.54 -42.84
C TYR A 413 11.70 -16.26 -41.47
N ARG A 414 12.24 -15.26 -40.77
CA ARG A 414 11.77 -14.85 -39.44
C ARG A 414 11.87 -13.34 -39.26
N PHE A 415 10.99 -12.78 -38.45
CA PHE A 415 11.16 -11.42 -37.96
C PHE A 415 12.34 -11.35 -36.99
N THR A 416 13.02 -10.20 -36.93
CA THR A 416 14.18 -10.00 -36.03
C THR A 416 13.79 -10.14 -34.57
N HIS A 417 12.60 -9.65 -34.21
CA HIS A 417 12.01 -9.79 -32.88
C HIS A 417 10.49 -10.01 -32.98
N PRO A 418 9.86 -10.79 -32.07
CA PRO A 418 8.39 -10.94 -32.05
C PRO A 418 7.63 -9.61 -31.99
N SER A 419 8.11 -8.64 -31.20
CA SER A 419 7.50 -7.29 -31.12
C SER A 419 7.56 -6.52 -32.43
N VAL A 420 8.54 -6.80 -33.30
CA VAL A 420 8.55 -6.22 -34.66
C VAL A 420 7.44 -6.84 -35.51
N GLN A 421 7.24 -8.16 -35.42
CA GLN A 421 6.11 -8.83 -36.08
C GLN A 421 4.78 -8.26 -35.59
N GLU A 422 4.61 -8.13 -34.28
CA GLU A 422 3.38 -7.61 -33.65
C GLU A 422 3.12 -6.15 -34.05
N PHE A 423 4.15 -5.30 -34.07
CA PHE A 423 4.05 -3.90 -34.53
C PHE A 423 3.68 -3.78 -36.01
N LEU A 424 4.37 -4.49 -36.90
CA LEU A 424 4.09 -4.46 -38.34
C LEU A 424 2.71 -5.03 -38.67
N ALA A 425 2.28 -6.06 -37.93
CA ALA A 425 0.92 -6.58 -38.00
C ALA A 425 -0.11 -5.53 -37.57
N ALA A 426 0.14 -4.83 -36.45
CA ALA A 426 -0.73 -3.76 -35.96
C ALA A 426 -0.82 -2.59 -36.97
N LEU A 427 0.30 -2.19 -37.55
CA LEU A 427 0.36 -1.18 -38.61
C LEU A 427 -0.47 -1.59 -39.83
N TYR A 428 -0.31 -2.83 -40.32
CA TYR A 428 -1.07 -3.33 -41.45
C TYR A 428 -2.57 -3.31 -41.19
N VAL A 429 -2.99 -3.76 -40.00
CA VAL A 429 -4.39 -3.73 -39.57
C VAL A 429 -4.92 -2.30 -39.50
N ALA A 430 -4.18 -1.38 -38.88
CA ALA A 430 -4.60 0.02 -38.76
C ALA A 430 -4.80 0.69 -40.13
N VAL A 431 -3.98 0.36 -41.13
CA VAL A 431 -4.04 0.95 -42.48
C VAL A 431 -5.11 0.31 -43.38
N HIS A 432 -5.36 -1.00 -43.26
CA HIS A 432 -6.22 -1.76 -44.19
C HIS A 432 -7.55 -2.21 -43.58
N TYR A 433 -7.90 -1.75 -42.37
CA TYR A 433 -9.13 -2.16 -41.72
C TYR A 433 -10.37 -1.64 -42.46
N GLU A 434 -11.20 -2.55 -42.97
CA GLU A 434 -12.48 -2.21 -43.61
C GLU A 434 -13.66 -2.79 -42.78
N PRO A 435 -14.51 -1.94 -42.16
CA PRO A 435 -15.62 -2.39 -41.32
C PRO A 435 -16.61 -3.32 -42.05
N SER A 436 -16.82 -3.10 -43.35
CA SER A 436 -17.76 -3.81 -44.23
C SER A 436 -17.36 -5.26 -44.52
N LYS A 437 -16.05 -5.57 -44.52
CA LYS A 437 -15.52 -6.89 -44.88
C LYS A 437 -15.37 -7.85 -43.69
N GLY A 438 -15.41 -7.33 -42.46
CA GLY A 438 -14.98 -8.03 -41.24
C GLY A 438 -13.47 -8.31 -41.29
N ASN A 439 -12.66 -7.92 -40.31
CA ASN A 439 -12.37 -8.77 -39.16
C ASN A 439 -11.18 -8.21 -38.32
N VAL A 440 -11.24 -8.28 -36.98
CA VAL A 440 -10.10 -8.07 -36.05
C VAL A 440 -9.83 -9.40 -35.30
N MET A 441 -9.81 -10.49 -36.08
CA MET A 441 -9.78 -11.95 -35.76
C MET A 441 -11.18 -12.60 -35.51
N SER A 442 -11.78 -13.39 -36.43
CA SER A 442 -13.26 -13.44 -36.57
C SER A 442 -13.99 -14.41 -35.62
N PHE A 443 -15.24 -14.03 -35.29
CA PHE A 443 -16.19 -14.68 -34.38
C PHE A 443 -16.50 -16.16 -34.67
N THR A 444 -16.80 -16.93 -33.61
CA THR A 444 -17.29 -18.33 -33.70
C THR A 444 -18.70 -18.41 -34.33
N LEU A 445 -19.08 -19.58 -34.84
CA LEU A 445 -20.41 -19.84 -35.45
C LEU A 445 -21.60 -19.36 -34.59
N ALA A 446 -21.44 -19.36 -33.26
CA ALA A 446 -22.48 -18.96 -32.31
C ALA A 446 -22.88 -17.48 -32.42
N GLU A 447 -21.95 -16.57 -32.75
CA GLU A 447 -22.24 -15.13 -32.86
C GLU A 447 -22.69 -14.73 -34.27
N LYS A 448 -22.29 -15.48 -35.32
CA LYS A 448 -22.91 -15.39 -36.66
C LYS A 448 -24.41 -15.73 -36.60
N ALA A 449 -24.79 -16.69 -35.77
CA ALA A 449 -26.19 -17.03 -35.53
C ALA A 449 -26.94 -15.90 -34.79
N LYS A 450 -26.28 -15.19 -33.86
CA LYS A 450 -26.86 -14.05 -33.15
C LYS A 450 -27.11 -12.84 -34.07
N LYS A 451 -26.22 -12.61 -35.05
CA LYS A 451 -26.36 -11.54 -36.05
C LYS A 451 -27.54 -11.75 -37.01
N LEU A 452 -27.94 -13.01 -37.23
CA LEU A 452 -29.16 -13.36 -37.99
C LEU A 452 -30.45 -13.11 -37.20
N LEU A 453 -30.36 -12.95 -35.87
CA LEU A 453 -31.51 -12.80 -34.97
C LEU A 453 -31.77 -11.35 -34.53
N SER A 454 -30.84 -10.41 -34.73
CA SER A 454 -31.01 -8.99 -34.36
C SER A 454 -30.36 -8.04 -35.40
N PRO A 455 -31.15 -7.38 -36.28
CA PRO A 455 -30.60 -6.58 -37.39
C PRO A 455 -30.11 -5.17 -37.03
N THR A 456 -30.22 -4.72 -35.78
CA THR A 456 -30.20 -3.28 -35.45
C THR A 456 -28.93 -2.73 -34.79
N ASP A 457 -27.90 -3.53 -34.51
CA ASP A 457 -26.70 -3.03 -33.82
C ASP A 457 -25.57 -2.64 -34.80
N VAL A 458 -25.17 -1.36 -34.72
CA VAL A 458 -23.94 -0.84 -35.33
C VAL A 458 -22.76 -1.72 -34.90
N PRO A 459 -21.88 -2.20 -35.82
CA PRO A 459 -20.76 -3.04 -35.45
C PRO A 459 -19.88 -2.33 -34.41
N PRO A 460 -19.46 -2.97 -33.31
CA PRO A 460 -18.55 -2.33 -32.34
C PRO A 460 -17.27 -1.85 -33.04
N ASP A 461 -16.59 -0.81 -32.57
CA ASP A 461 -15.39 -0.31 -33.24
C ASP A 461 -14.23 -1.32 -33.28
N MET A 462 -13.31 -1.18 -34.25
CA MET A 462 -12.13 -2.05 -34.45
C MET A 462 -11.35 -2.29 -33.14
N LEU A 463 -11.05 -1.21 -32.42
CA LEU A 463 -10.26 -1.26 -31.18
C LEU A 463 -11.01 -1.94 -30.04
N ARG A 464 -12.33 -1.71 -29.93
CA ARG A 464 -13.16 -2.41 -28.93
C ARG A 464 -13.13 -3.92 -29.14
N ARG A 465 -13.21 -4.37 -30.39
CA ARG A 465 -13.03 -5.80 -30.76
C ARG A 465 -11.65 -6.32 -30.40
N ALA A 466 -10.60 -5.55 -30.67
CA ALA A 466 -9.23 -5.92 -30.32
C ALA A 466 -9.06 -6.12 -28.80
N VAL A 467 -9.57 -5.18 -27.99
CA VAL A 467 -9.54 -5.27 -26.52
C VAL A 467 -10.32 -6.49 -26.05
N ASP A 468 -11.56 -6.71 -26.51
CA ASP A 468 -12.36 -7.89 -26.13
C ASP A 468 -11.65 -9.22 -26.45
N ARG A 469 -10.91 -9.26 -27.56
CA ARG A 469 -10.21 -10.48 -27.99
C ARG A 469 -8.95 -10.75 -27.18
N ALA A 470 -8.17 -9.71 -26.86
CA ALA A 470 -7.00 -9.82 -25.99
C ALA A 470 -7.41 -10.34 -24.61
N LEU A 471 -8.52 -9.85 -24.04
CA LEU A 471 -9.05 -10.32 -22.76
C LEU A 471 -9.46 -11.79 -22.72
N ARG A 472 -9.91 -12.33 -23.87
CA ARG A 472 -10.27 -13.75 -24.00
C ARG A 472 -9.03 -14.63 -24.25
N SER A 473 -7.86 -14.04 -24.46
CA SER A 473 -6.61 -14.77 -24.65
C SER A 473 -6.08 -15.27 -23.32
N LYS A 474 -6.04 -16.59 -23.13
CA LYS A 474 -5.51 -17.21 -21.89
C LYS A 474 -3.98 -17.10 -21.75
N THR A 475 -3.28 -16.73 -22.83
CA THR A 475 -1.81 -16.79 -22.93
C THR A 475 -1.16 -15.42 -23.20
N GLY A 476 -1.95 -14.34 -23.21
CA GLY A 476 -1.46 -12.96 -23.44
C GLY A 476 -0.83 -12.70 -24.82
N GLN A 477 -1.04 -13.61 -25.79
CA GLN A 477 -0.40 -13.56 -27.11
C GLN A 477 -0.70 -12.27 -27.91
N LEU A 478 -1.82 -11.61 -27.63
CA LEU A 478 -2.27 -10.43 -28.37
C LEU A 478 -1.96 -9.12 -27.64
N ASP A 479 -1.29 -9.16 -26.50
CA ASP A 479 -1.21 -8.01 -25.60
C ASP A 479 -0.29 -6.93 -26.15
N ILE A 480 0.89 -7.31 -26.67
CA ILE A 480 1.82 -6.40 -27.35
C ILE A 480 1.22 -5.91 -28.69
N PHE A 481 0.52 -6.79 -29.42
CA PHE A 481 -0.19 -6.40 -30.63
C PHE A 481 -1.29 -5.35 -30.34
N LEU A 482 -2.06 -5.53 -29.27
CA LEU A 482 -3.10 -4.60 -28.85
C LEU A 482 -2.49 -3.25 -28.45
N LEU A 483 -1.38 -3.28 -27.71
CA LEU A 483 -0.62 -2.10 -27.31
C LEU A 483 -0.24 -1.24 -28.53
N PHE A 484 0.41 -1.85 -29.52
CA PHE A 484 0.79 -1.18 -30.76
C PHE A 484 -0.41 -0.71 -31.58
N LEU A 485 -1.47 -1.52 -31.67
CA LEU A 485 -2.66 -1.16 -32.43
C LEU A 485 -3.34 0.07 -31.85
N LEU A 486 -3.42 0.19 -30.51
CA LEU A 486 -3.97 1.36 -29.83
C LEU A 486 -3.09 2.60 -30.04
N GLY A 487 -1.77 2.48 -29.85
CA GLY A 487 -0.85 3.60 -30.05
C GLY A 487 -0.81 4.11 -31.50
N ILE A 488 -0.88 3.22 -32.49
CA ILE A 488 -0.91 3.59 -33.92
C ILE A 488 -2.26 4.19 -34.33
N SER A 489 -3.37 3.66 -33.81
CA SER A 489 -4.72 4.05 -34.27
C SER A 489 -5.30 5.25 -33.51
N ALA A 490 -4.89 5.46 -32.26
CA ALA A 490 -5.49 6.47 -31.37
C ALA A 490 -4.48 7.20 -30.46
N GLY A 491 -3.19 6.85 -30.48
CA GLY A 491 -2.11 7.50 -29.72
C GLY A 491 -1.27 8.47 -30.56
N PRO A 492 -0.17 9.03 -29.99
CA PRO A 492 0.69 10.03 -30.64
C PRO A 492 1.28 9.59 -31.99
N SER A 493 1.61 8.29 -32.11
CA SER A 493 2.14 7.68 -33.33
C SER A 493 1.20 7.77 -34.53
N HIS A 494 -0.11 7.93 -34.32
CA HIS A 494 -1.08 8.15 -35.39
C HIS A 494 -0.73 9.36 -36.26
N ARG A 495 -0.37 10.49 -35.61
CA ARG A 495 -0.01 11.73 -36.30
C ARG A 495 1.24 11.55 -37.14
N LEU A 496 2.25 10.87 -36.58
CA LEU A 496 3.53 10.60 -37.25
C LEU A 496 3.37 9.72 -38.50
N LEU A 497 2.46 8.73 -38.45
CA LEU A 497 2.24 7.78 -39.54
C LEU A 497 1.24 8.28 -40.60
N SER A 498 0.36 9.22 -40.24
CA SER A 498 -0.68 9.76 -41.13
C SER A 498 -0.12 10.46 -42.39
N SER A 499 1.08 11.03 -42.31
CA SER A 499 1.77 11.66 -43.45
C SER A 499 2.28 10.65 -44.48
N PHE A 500 2.52 9.39 -44.07
CA PHE A 500 3.05 8.32 -44.92
C PHE A 500 1.96 7.34 -45.39
N PHE A 501 0.88 7.18 -44.61
CA PHE A 501 -0.19 6.21 -44.87
C PHE A 501 -1.55 6.93 -44.91
N GLN A 502 -2.05 7.23 -46.11
CA GLN A 502 -3.21 8.09 -46.37
C GLN A 502 -4.57 7.57 -45.82
N ASN A 503 -4.62 6.36 -45.25
CA ASN A 503 -5.84 5.69 -44.75
C ASN A 503 -5.80 5.30 -43.26
N THR A 504 -4.83 5.79 -42.47
CA THR A 504 -4.82 5.52 -41.02
C THR A 504 -5.97 6.21 -40.27
N SER A 505 -6.65 7.19 -40.90
CA SER A 505 -7.72 8.00 -40.32
C SER A 505 -9.03 7.24 -40.12
N LEU A 506 -9.04 6.32 -39.17
CA LEU A 506 -10.29 5.95 -38.53
C LEU A 506 -10.72 7.15 -37.66
N HIS A 507 -11.92 7.70 -37.88
CA HIS A 507 -12.58 8.62 -36.94
C HIS A 507 -12.91 7.86 -35.64
N ILE A 508 -11.89 7.50 -34.86
CA ILE A 508 -12.05 6.81 -33.60
C ILE A 508 -12.21 7.87 -32.53
N ARG A 509 -13.33 7.83 -31.80
CA ARG A 509 -13.46 8.57 -30.56
C ARG A 509 -12.63 7.86 -29.48
N THR A 510 -11.43 8.37 -29.20
CA THR A 510 -10.54 7.83 -28.16
C THR A 510 -11.26 7.69 -26.82
N GLU A 511 -12.18 8.61 -26.51
CA GLU A 511 -13.03 8.60 -25.31
C GLU A 511 -13.84 7.29 -25.13
N ASP A 512 -14.42 6.74 -26.20
CA ASP A 512 -15.25 5.53 -26.14
C ASP A 512 -14.39 4.27 -25.89
N VAL A 513 -13.17 4.25 -26.43
CA VAL A 513 -12.20 3.17 -26.23
C VAL A 513 -11.61 3.21 -24.82
N VAL A 514 -11.25 4.40 -24.33
CA VAL A 514 -10.78 4.60 -22.95
C VAL A 514 -11.86 4.21 -21.95
N LYS A 515 -13.11 4.66 -22.14
CA LYS A 515 -14.24 4.27 -21.30
C LYS A 515 -14.45 2.75 -21.29
N ASN A 516 -14.27 2.09 -22.43
CA ASN A 516 -14.35 0.64 -22.53
C ASN A 516 -13.25 -0.06 -21.71
N ILE A 517 -11.99 0.38 -21.85
CA ILE A 517 -10.86 -0.17 -21.12
C ILE A 517 -11.03 0.05 -19.61
N LEU A 518 -11.41 1.26 -19.17
CA LEU A 518 -11.66 1.58 -17.77
C LEU A 518 -12.80 0.74 -17.17
N GLN A 519 -13.90 0.52 -17.91
CA GLN A 519 -14.97 -0.38 -17.48
C GLN A 519 -14.49 -1.83 -17.29
N LYS A 520 -13.60 -2.31 -18.16
CA LYS A 520 -13.02 -3.65 -18.07
C LYS A 520 -12.03 -3.80 -16.92
N ILE A 521 -11.28 -2.75 -16.57
CA ILE A 521 -10.42 -2.73 -15.36
C ILE A 521 -11.30 -2.75 -14.10
N LYS A 522 -12.38 -1.96 -14.05
CA LYS A 522 -13.34 -1.94 -12.93
C LYS A 522 -14.04 -3.28 -12.70
N ALA A 523 -14.15 -4.13 -13.73
CA ALA A 523 -14.72 -5.47 -13.63
C ALA A 523 -13.81 -6.50 -12.91
N LYS A 524 -12.71 -6.07 -12.29
CA LYS A 524 -11.74 -6.89 -11.53
C LYS A 524 -11.25 -8.14 -12.30
N PRO A 525 -10.66 -7.98 -13.51
CA PRO A 525 -10.07 -9.11 -14.23
C PRO A 525 -8.80 -9.61 -13.51
N LEU A 526 -8.26 -10.75 -13.96
CA LEU A 526 -6.98 -11.28 -13.46
C LEU A 526 -5.89 -10.19 -13.53
N PHE A 527 -5.01 -10.13 -12.54
CA PHE A 527 -3.95 -9.12 -12.41
C PHE A 527 -3.15 -8.91 -13.71
N GLU A 528 -2.85 -10.00 -14.42
CA GLU A 528 -2.16 -10.03 -15.71
C GLU A 528 -2.81 -9.12 -16.76
N ILE A 529 -4.13 -9.17 -16.82
CA ILE A 529 -4.96 -8.45 -17.75
C ILE A 529 -5.04 -6.96 -17.37
N SER A 530 -5.12 -6.66 -16.07
CA SER A 530 -5.17 -5.30 -15.56
C SER A 530 -3.89 -4.51 -15.88
N VAL A 531 -2.72 -5.15 -15.79
CA VAL A 531 -1.44 -4.54 -16.15
C VAL A 531 -1.38 -4.21 -17.64
N ASN A 532 -1.78 -5.15 -18.51
CA ASN A 532 -1.74 -4.93 -19.97
C ASN A 532 -2.76 -3.89 -20.42
N LEU A 533 -3.96 -3.85 -19.83
CA LEU A 533 -4.94 -2.79 -20.08
C LEU A 533 -4.47 -1.42 -19.57
N SER A 534 -3.70 -1.36 -18.49
CA SER A 534 -3.12 -0.11 -17.98
C SER A 534 -2.04 0.43 -18.92
N ARG A 535 -1.15 -0.45 -19.43
CA ARG A 535 -0.17 -0.07 -20.48
C ARG A 535 -0.85 0.45 -21.74
N CYS A 536 -1.99 -0.12 -22.11
CA CYS A 536 -2.80 0.35 -23.23
C CYS A 536 -3.36 1.77 -23.02
N LEU A 537 -3.56 2.23 -21.77
CA LEU A 537 -3.97 3.61 -21.48
C LEU A 537 -2.78 4.59 -21.58
N GLU A 538 -1.59 4.17 -21.17
CA GLU A 538 -0.35 4.96 -21.32
C GLU A 538 -0.04 5.27 -22.79
N GLU A 539 -0.26 4.32 -23.70
CA GLU A 539 -0.05 4.51 -25.15
C GLU A 539 -1.05 5.47 -25.83
N LEU A 540 -2.19 5.73 -25.20
CA LEU A 540 -3.23 6.61 -25.76
C LEU A 540 -3.02 8.09 -25.41
N ASP A 541 -1.98 8.43 -24.63
CA ASP A 541 -1.63 9.79 -24.19
C ASP A 541 -2.84 10.57 -23.63
N VAL A 542 -3.77 9.85 -23.00
CA VAL A 542 -4.94 10.47 -22.37
C VAL A 542 -4.55 10.87 -20.97
N ALA A 543 -4.34 12.17 -20.77
CA ALA A 543 -4.46 12.78 -19.45
C ALA A 543 -5.87 12.47 -18.94
N VAL A 544 -6.01 11.47 -18.09
CA VAL A 544 -7.25 11.26 -17.34
C VAL A 544 -7.49 12.58 -16.59
N PRO A 545 -8.67 13.22 -16.71
CA PRO A 545 -8.89 14.53 -16.09
C PRO A 545 -8.78 14.38 -14.57
N VAL A 546 -7.60 14.71 -14.04
CA VAL A 546 -7.44 15.06 -12.64
C VAL A 546 -8.05 16.44 -12.51
N VAL A 547 -9.06 16.57 -11.66
CA VAL A 547 -9.55 17.86 -11.21
C VAL A 547 -8.36 18.58 -10.57
N GLN A 548 -7.74 19.48 -11.32
CA GLN A 548 -6.73 20.39 -10.82
C GLN A 548 -7.46 21.54 -10.11
N ASN A 549 -7.42 21.56 -8.78
CA ASN A 549 -7.44 22.81 -8.03
C ASN A 549 -6.10 22.95 -7.34
N ARG A 550 -5.46 24.10 -7.57
CA ARG A 550 -4.03 24.34 -7.35
C ARG A 550 -3.69 24.85 -5.94
N ASP A 551 -4.62 24.83 -5.01
CA ASP A 551 -4.39 25.31 -3.65
C ASP A 551 -4.92 24.25 -2.67
N GLN A 552 -4.02 23.68 -1.86
CA GLN A 552 -4.20 22.58 -0.89
C GLN A 552 -4.17 21.16 -1.50
N VAL A 553 -3.02 20.50 -1.34
CA VAL A 553 -2.88 19.06 -1.60
C VAL A 553 -3.44 18.30 -0.39
N GLU A 554 -4.75 18.07 -0.38
CA GLU A 554 -5.40 17.01 0.39
C GLU A 554 -5.95 15.98 -0.61
N PHE A 555 -5.33 14.82 -0.73
CA PHE A 555 -5.83 13.73 -1.56
C PHE A 555 -6.89 12.94 -0.77
N GLN A 556 -8.15 13.36 -0.84
CA GLN A 556 -9.27 12.54 -0.36
C GLN A 556 -9.65 11.49 -1.42
N THR A 557 -9.19 10.25 -1.23
CA THR A 557 -9.69 9.09 -1.98
C THR A 557 -10.97 8.57 -1.32
N TYR A 558 -12.14 9.03 -1.80
CA TYR A 558 -13.42 8.44 -1.42
C TYR A 558 -13.58 7.05 -2.06
N GLY A 559 -13.47 6.00 -1.25
CA GLY A 559 -13.93 4.65 -1.56
C GLY A 559 -12.99 3.81 -2.46
N ASP A 560 -13.30 2.51 -2.49
CA ASP A 560 -12.59 1.34 -3.06
C ASP A 560 -12.17 1.45 -4.56
N VAL A 561 -11.44 2.51 -4.92
CA VAL A 561 -10.91 2.79 -6.25
C VAL A 561 -9.45 2.36 -6.29
N HIS A 562 -9.18 1.23 -6.97
CA HIS A 562 -7.82 0.79 -7.23
C HIS A 562 -7.08 1.82 -8.10
N VAL A 563 -6.04 2.44 -7.52
CA VAL A 563 -5.07 3.28 -8.22
C VAL A 563 -4.30 2.43 -9.22
N THR A 564 -4.35 2.80 -10.50
CA THR A 564 -3.68 2.13 -11.61
C THR A 564 -2.16 2.34 -11.56
N PRO A 565 -1.33 1.45 -12.14
CA PRO A 565 0.12 1.63 -12.18
C PRO A 565 0.61 2.92 -12.84
N SER A 566 -0.17 3.50 -13.77
CA SER A 566 0.10 4.79 -14.41
C SER A 566 -0.22 5.97 -13.49
N GLU A 567 -1.29 5.87 -12.69
CA GLU A 567 -1.60 6.86 -11.64
C GLU A 567 -0.53 6.82 -10.55
N TRP A 568 -0.06 5.63 -10.13
CA TRP A 568 1.08 5.52 -9.22
C TRP A 568 2.36 6.13 -9.79
N SER A 569 2.65 5.91 -11.08
CA SER A 569 3.82 6.50 -11.74
C SER A 569 3.69 8.02 -11.89
N HIS A 570 2.48 8.54 -12.13
CA HIS A 570 2.22 9.98 -12.19
C HIS A 570 2.25 10.64 -10.81
N ILE A 571 1.71 9.99 -9.78
CA ILE A 571 1.82 10.41 -8.38
C ILE A 571 3.31 10.43 -7.99
N ALA A 572 4.06 9.37 -8.31
CA ALA A 572 5.49 9.31 -8.06
C ALA A 572 6.24 10.46 -8.74
N THR A 573 6.04 10.68 -10.05
CA THR A 573 6.74 11.75 -10.76
C THR A 573 6.33 13.13 -10.26
N THR A 574 5.04 13.38 -10.04
CA THR A 574 4.53 14.66 -9.52
C THR A 574 5.15 14.98 -8.15
N LEU A 575 5.14 14.03 -7.22
CA LEU A 575 5.71 14.21 -5.89
C LEU A 575 7.25 14.31 -5.94
N LEU A 576 7.93 13.56 -6.81
CA LEU A 576 9.38 13.64 -7.03
C LEU A 576 9.82 14.96 -7.71
N THR A 577 8.96 15.56 -8.53
CA THR A 577 9.20 16.87 -9.17
C THR A 577 8.77 18.05 -8.31
N SER A 578 8.05 17.80 -7.21
CA SER A 578 7.67 18.87 -6.28
C SER A 578 8.93 19.39 -5.58
N GLU A 579 9.15 20.70 -5.60
CA GLU A 579 10.27 21.34 -4.90
C GLU A 579 9.98 21.51 -3.39
N ASP A 580 8.95 20.85 -2.85
CA ASP A 580 8.50 21.04 -1.47
C ASP A 580 9.48 20.37 -0.48
N PRO A 581 10.18 21.14 0.37
CA PRO A 581 11.09 20.61 1.38
C PRO A 581 10.35 19.96 2.58
N SER A 582 9.02 20.04 2.63
CA SER A 582 8.15 19.54 3.70
C SER A 582 7.23 18.38 3.27
N LEU A 583 7.53 17.74 2.13
CA LEU A 583 6.77 16.64 1.58
C LEU A 583 6.44 15.58 2.65
N THR A 584 5.14 15.39 2.87
CA THR A 584 4.58 14.41 3.82
C THR A 584 4.03 13.23 3.04
N PHE A 585 4.39 12.03 3.44
CA PHE A 585 3.84 10.79 2.91
C PHE A 585 2.97 10.12 3.95
N ASP A 586 1.66 10.07 3.70
CA ASP A 586 0.70 9.45 4.59
C ASP A 586 0.15 8.16 3.97
N VAL A 587 0.47 7.02 4.60
CA VAL A 587 0.03 5.70 4.13
C VAL A 587 -1.49 5.54 4.26
N SER A 588 -2.12 6.23 5.22
CA SER A 588 -3.56 6.14 5.44
C SER A 588 -4.40 6.73 4.29
N GLU A 589 -3.81 7.57 3.45
CA GLU A 589 -4.46 8.12 2.24
C GLU A 589 -4.65 7.08 1.14
N TYR A 590 -4.06 5.88 1.30
CA TYR A 590 -4.06 4.84 0.29
C TYR A 590 -4.78 3.58 0.78
N THR A 591 -5.70 3.08 -0.03
CA THR A 591 -6.48 1.86 0.25
C THR A 591 -5.64 0.59 0.36
N ASN A 592 -4.43 0.56 -0.19
CA ASN A 592 -3.49 -0.56 -0.10
C ASN A 592 -2.09 -0.04 0.28
N ALA A 593 -1.78 -0.09 1.58
CA ALA A 593 -0.53 0.38 2.16
C ALA A 593 0.72 -0.27 1.53
N ASP A 594 0.69 -1.56 1.25
CA ASP A 594 1.84 -2.29 0.69
C ASP A 594 2.10 -1.91 -0.77
N GLU A 595 1.04 -1.75 -1.55
CA GLU A 595 1.17 -1.32 -2.94
C GLU A 595 1.62 0.14 -3.02
N ALA A 596 1.09 1.02 -2.17
CA ALA A 596 1.53 2.41 -2.06
C ALA A 596 3.01 2.49 -1.68
N THR A 597 3.40 1.78 -0.63
CA THR A 597 4.78 1.77 -0.12
C THR A 597 5.77 1.19 -1.14
N MET A 598 5.37 0.15 -1.86
CA MET A 598 6.17 -0.45 -2.92
C MET A 598 6.31 0.47 -4.14
N ARG A 599 5.21 1.10 -4.58
CA ARG A 599 5.19 1.92 -5.80
C ARG A 599 5.78 3.32 -5.59
N LEU A 600 5.65 3.87 -4.39
CA LEU A 600 6.09 5.22 -4.02
C LEU A 600 7.34 5.22 -3.13
N LEU A 601 8.08 4.12 -3.05
CA LEU A 601 9.35 4.06 -2.34
C LEU A 601 10.35 5.19 -2.67
N PRO A 602 10.53 5.64 -3.94
CA PRO A 602 11.37 6.80 -4.22
C PRO A 602 10.84 8.11 -3.62
N VAL A 603 9.51 8.28 -3.55
CA VAL A 603 8.87 9.42 -2.89
C VAL A 603 9.11 9.35 -1.38
N ILE A 604 8.95 8.16 -0.76
CA ILE A 604 9.21 7.94 0.66
C ILE A 604 10.65 8.34 1.02
N LYS A 605 11.64 8.01 0.17
CA LYS A 605 13.04 8.38 0.40
C LYS A 605 13.26 9.90 0.44
N ILE A 606 12.55 10.68 -0.38
CA ILE A 606 12.69 12.14 -0.40
C ILE A 606 11.73 12.86 0.54
N SER A 607 10.75 12.15 1.10
CA SER A 607 9.78 12.71 2.03
C SER A 607 10.45 13.07 3.36
N ARG A 608 9.99 14.18 3.95
CA ARG A 608 10.45 14.63 5.26
C ARG A 608 9.65 13.96 6.38
N VAL A 609 8.34 13.86 6.19
CA VAL A 609 7.40 13.32 7.18
C VAL A 609 6.79 12.04 6.65
N LEU A 610 6.76 11.00 7.48
CA LEU A 610 6.18 9.70 7.17
C LEU A 610 5.10 9.37 8.19
N ARG A 611 3.85 9.19 7.73
CA ARG A 611 2.73 8.71 8.55
C ARG A 611 2.35 7.30 8.10
N LEU A 612 2.29 6.38 9.06
CA LEU A 612 2.16 4.95 8.79
C LEU A 612 0.90 4.41 9.45
N ASP A 613 -0.08 3.99 8.64
CA ASP A 613 -1.25 3.24 9.09
C ASP A 613 -1.36 1.90 8.34
N GLU A 614 -1.83 0.84 9.01
CA GLU A 614 -2.07 -0.51 8.44
C GLU A 614 -0.93 -1.15 7.60
N ALA A 615 0.35 -0.86 7.89
CA ALA A 615 1.50 -1.39 7.14
C ALA A 615 1.86 -2.86 7.48
N THR A 616 2.11 -3.71 6.46
CA THR A 616 2.55 -5.11 6.66
C THR A 616 4.07 -5.28 6.76
N ASP A 617 4.55 -6.49 7.05
CA ASP A 617 5.99 -6.84 7.05
C ASP A 617 6.74 -6.37 5.79
N LEU A 618 6.08 -6.40 4.62
CA LEU A 618 6.67 -5.96 3.35
C LEU A 618 6.88 -4.45 3.33
N SER A 619 5.86 -3.69 3.76
CA SER A 619 5.97 -2.24 3.91
C SER A 619 7.09 -1.85 4.88
N TRP A 620 7.20 -2.54 6.01
CA TRP A 620 8.25 -2.28 6.99
C TRP A 620 9.66 -2.60 6.46
N ALA A 621 9.82 -3.66 5.68
CA ALA A 621 11.09 -3.97 5.02
C ALA A 621 11.51 -2.88 4.02
N LEU A 622 10.54 -2.34 3.26
CA LEU A 622 10.76 -1.27 2.31
C LEU A 622 11.10 0.06 3.00
N ILE A 623 10.39 0.42 4.07
CA ILE A 623 10.69 1.61 4.88
C ILE A 623 12.08 1.49 5.53
N ALA A 624 12.43 0.31 6.06
CA ALA A 624 13.76 0.05 6.58
C ALA A 624 14.84 0.26 5.51
N SER A 625 14.59 -0.19 4.26
CA SER A 625 15.50 0.05 3.13
C SER A 625 15.62 1.54 2.80
N ALA A 626 14.54 2.32 2.91
CA ALA A 626 14.55 3.75 2.69
C ALA A 626 15.41 4.47 3.74
N LEU A 627 15.27 4.12 5.03
CA LEU A 627 16.07 4.69 6.13
C LEU A 627 17.57 4.35 6.01
N ARG A 628 17.91 3.17 5.47
CA ARG A 628 19.30 2.80 5.23
C ARG A 628 19.94 3.58 4.07
N SER A 629 19.13 4.09 3.14
CA SER A 629 19.62 4.77 1.94
C SER A 629 20.33 6.08 2.27
N PRO A 630 21.49 6.39 1.67
CA PRO A 630 22.17 7.67 1.88
C PRO A 630 21.37 8.87 1.35
N ALA A 631 20.44 8.63 0.44
CA ALA A 631 19.57 9.64 -0.14
C ALA A 631 18.33 9.97 0.71
N ASN A 632 18.14 9.34 1.87
CA ASN A 632 16.95 9.57 2.69
C ASN A 632 16.90 11.01 3.25
N ARG A 633 15.69 11.58 3.24
CA ARG A 633 15.36 12.90 3.81
C ARG A 633 14.40 12.83 4.98
N ILE A 634 14.03 11.62 5.41
CA ILE A 634 13.03 11.38 6.45
C ILE A 634 13.54 11.93 7.79
N ARG A 635 12.74 12.83 8.38
CA ARG A 635 12.99 13.46 9.68
C ARG A 635 11.95 13.08 10.72
N GLU A 636 10.73 12.82 10.32
CA GLU A 636 9.64 12.59 11.26
C GLU A 636 8.88 11.33 10.87
N ILE A 637 8.68 10.42 11.82
CA ILE A 637 7.92 9.19 11.65
C ILE A 637 6.79 9.16 12.67
N TYR A 638 5.56 9.08 12.17
CA TYR A 638 4.33 8.98 12.95
C TYR A 638 3.70 7.62 12.65
N ILE A 639 3.61 6.76 13.64
CA ILE A 639 2.96 5.45 13.51
C ILE A 639 1.54 5.60 14.07
N GLU A 640 0.52 5.15 13.34
CA GLU A 640 -0.87 5.20 13.78
C GLU A 640 -1.31 3.89 14.47
N LYS A 641 -2.47 3.92 15.13
CA LYS A 641 -2.93 2.85 16.02
C LYS A 641 -3.29 1.57 15.26
N ASN A 642 -3.70 1.63 13.99
CA ASN A 642 -4.12 0.45 13.23
C ASN A 642 -2.94 -0.28 12.56
N ALA A 643 -1.80 0.39 12.38
CA ALA A 643 -0.54 -0.21 11.92
C ALA A 643 0.01 -1.34 12.83
N PHE A 644 -0.46 -1.44 14.07
CA PHE A 644 0.11 -2.33 15.09
C PHE A 644 -0.31 -3.80 15.01
N CYS A 645 -1.31 -4.16 14.20
CA CYS A 645 -1.68 -5.57 14.02
C CYS A 645 -0.61 -6.39 13.26
N TYR A 646 0.32 -5.71 12.57
CA TYR A 646 1.32 -6.31 11.67
C TYR A 646 2.73 -5.69 11.81
N ILE A 647 2.98 -4.90 12.86
CA ILE A 647 4.25 -4.18 13.00
C ILE A 647 5.40 -5.13 13.31
N ASN A 648 6.49 -5.00 12.56
CA ASN A 648 7.73 -5.71 12.82
C ASN A 648 8.82 -4.71 13.19
N LEU A 649 8.87 -4.36 14.48
CA LEU A 649 9.78 -3.37 15.03
C LEU A 649 11.27 -3.75 14.86
N SER A 650 11.56 -5.02 14.56
CA SER A 650 12.92 -5.45 14.20
C SER A 650 13.39 -4.81 12.88
N LEU A 651 12.51 -4.70 11.88
CA LEU A 651 12.85 -4.11 10.59
C LEU A 651 13.06 -2.59 10.70
N LEU A 652 12.20 -1.92 11.47
CA LEU A 652 12.36 -0.48 11.73
C LEU A 652 13.67 -0.20 12.50
N SER A 653 13.96 -1.00 13.53
CA SER A 653 15.23 -0.98 14.26
C SER A 653 16.43 -1.14 13.31
N ASP A 654 16.39 -2.12 12.42
CA ASP A 654 17.45 -2.37 11.43
C ASP A 654 17.64 -1.20 10.46
N GLY A 655 16.56 -0.46 10.14
CA GLY A 655 16.63 0.78 9.38
C GLY A 655 17.30 1.91 10.16
N MET A 656 16.87 2.13 11.40
CA MET A 656 17.37 3.20 12.29
C MET A 656 18.81 2.99 12.73
N ARG A 657 19.28 1.74 12.77
CA ARG A 657 20.68 1.39 13.05
C ARG A 657 21.68 1.94 12.02
N SER A 658 21.20 2.29 10.82
CA SER A 658 22.08 2.83 9.78
C SER A 658 22.65 4.19 10.16
N PRO A 659 23.94 4.46 9.89
CA PRO A 659 24.51 5.81 10.04
C PRO A 659 23.86 6.83 9.10
N ASN A 660 23.16 6.37 8.06
CA ASN A 660 22.43 7.24 7.15
C ASN A 660 21.08 7.71 7.72
N CYS A 661 20.57 7.06 8.76
CA CYS A 661 19.29 7.42 9.38
C CYS A 661 19.38 8.81 10.01
N LYS A 662 18.44 9.69 9.64
CA LYS A 662 18.43 11.12 10.00
C LYS A 662 17.15 11.54 10.74
N VAL A 663 16.40 10.57 11.26
CA VAL A 663 15.12 10.77 11.94
C VAL A 663 15.33 11.58 13.23
N GLU A 664 14.55 12.65 13.36
CA GLU A 664 14.55 13.60 14.46
C GLU A 664 13.33 13.38 15.38
N THR A 665 12.19 12.98 14.84
CA THR A 665 10.95 12.74 15.60
C THR A 665 10.43 11.33 15.35
N LEU A 666 10.14 10.59 16.42
CA LEU A 666 9.49 9.29 16.37
C LEU A 666 8.29 9.25 17.31
N TRP A 667 7.11 9.00 16.74
CA TRP A 667 5.86 8.82 17.48
C TRP A 667 5.30 7.42 17.27
N THR A 668 5.05 6.70 18.37
CA THR A 668 4.53 5.32 18.33
C THR A 668 3.41 5.08 19.35
N PRO A 669 2.22 4.58 18.93
CA PRO A 669 1.13 4.22 19.83
C PRO A 669 1.17 2.72 20.21
N TYR A 670 0.96 2.39 21.49
CA TYR A 670 0.62 1.07 22.03
C TYR A 670 1.62 -0.09 21.79
N PHE A 671 2.45 -0.43 22.78
CA PHE A 671 3.18 -1.70 22.81
C PHE A 671 2.29 -2.84 23.33
N GLY A 672 1.75 -3.67 22.43
CA GLY A 672 0.88 -4.79 22.78
C GLY A 672 1.59 -6.07 23.25
N ARG A 673 2.91 -6.21 23.03
CA ARG A 673 3.72 -7.36 23.46
C ARG A 673 5.07 -6.91 24.00
N GLN A 674 5.43 -7.40 25.20
CA GLN A 674 6.67 -7.06 25.92
C GLN A 674 7.97 -7.25 25.12
N LYS A 675 8.00 -8.10 24.07
CA LYS A 675 9.22 -8.43 23.32
C LYS A 675 9.58 -7.44 22.21
N ASP A 676 8.64 -6.62 21.75
CA ASP A 676 8.82 -5.84 20.52
C ASP A 676 9.40 -4.43 20.79
N GLY A 677 9.18 -3.89 21.99
CA GLY A 677 9.79 -2.62 22.42
C GLY A 677 11.30 -2.70 22.57
N ASP A 678 11.82 -3.74 23.24
CA ASP A 678 13.26 -3.94 23.45
C ASP A 678 14.07 -3.94 22.14
N GLN A 679 13.49 -4.48 21.06
CA GLN A 679 14.15 -4.56 19.75
C GLN A 679 14.27 -3.19 19.08
N LEU A 680 13.23 -2.34 19.17
CA LEU A 680 13.26 -0.98 18.62
C LEU A 680 14.39 -0.15 19.24
N PHE A 681 14.48 -0.14 20.57
CA PHE A 681 15.46 0.69 21.28
C PHE A 681 16.90 0.16 21.15
N SER A 682 17.08 -1.15 20.93
CA SER A 682 18.40 -1.71 20.62
C SER A 682 19.01 -1.15 19.32
N GLY A 683 18.19 -0.82 18.31
CA GLY A 683 18.64 -0.18 17.08
C GLY A 683 18.92 1.31 17.26
N ILE A 684 18.07 2.01 18.02
CA ILE A 684 18.23 3.45 18.31
C ILE A 684 19.50 3.72 19.13
N LEU A 685 19.84 2.84 20.08
CA LEU A 685 21.06 2.91 20.90
C LEU A 685 22.37 2.95 20.10
N LEU A 686 22.36 2.52 18.84
CA LEU A 686 23.55 2.51 17.98
C LEU A 686 23.70 3.79 17.14
N ASN A 687 22.67 4.64 17.06
CA ASN A 687 22.73 5.94 16.38
C ASN A 687 21.81 7.01 17.03
N PRO A 688 22.10 7.45 18.26
CA PRO A 688 21.26 8.43 18.98
C PRO A 688 21.45 9.88 18.48
N THR A 689 22.31 10.12 17.49
CA THR A 689 22.84 11.45 17.16
C THR A 689 21.84 12.44 16.57
N HIS A 690 20.75 11.94 15.98
CA HIS A 690 19.77 12.77 15.26
C HIS A 690 18.42 12.90 15.99
N LEU A 691 18.07 11.97 16.88
CA LEU A 691 16.76 11.92 17.52
C LEU A 691 16.60 13.07 18.53
N ARG A 692 15.58 13.90 18.34
CA ARG A 692 15.21 15.04 19.20
C ARG A 692 13.94 14.78 19.98
N GLU A 693 12.96 14.10 19.38
CA GLU A 693 11.66 13.84 19.99
C GLU A 693 11.29 12.37 19.92
N LEU A 694 10.94 11.81 21.08
CA LEU A 694 10.45 10.45 21.21
C LEU A 694 9.15 10.44 22.01
N LYS A 695 8.06 9.99 21.38
CA LYS A 695 6.75 9.89 22.00
C LYS A 695 6.22 8.46 21.97
N LEU A 696 6.21 7.82 23.14
CA LEU A 696 5.69 6.47 23.35
C LEU A 696 4.34 6.56 24.09
N LEU A 697 3.24 6.51 23.35
CA LEU A 697 1.90 6.69 23.92
C LEU A 697 1.18 5.35 24.14
N ASN A 698 0.28 5.31 25.13
CA ASN A 698 -0.71 4.24 25.29
C ASN A 698 -0.15 2.81 25.52
N SER A 699 1.09 2.64 25.97
CA SER A 699 1.56 1.33 26.46
C SER A 699 0.81 0.99 27.75
N LEU A 700 0.06 -0.11 27.77
CA LEU A 700 -0.48 -0.62 29.03
C LEU A 700 0.65 -1.10 29.96
N ARG A 701 1.82 -1.50 29.43
CA ARG A 701 3.03 -1.94 30.17
C ARG A 701 4.33 -1.72 29.38
N MET A 702 5.25 -0.89 29.87
CA MET A 702 6.64 -0.84 29.38
C MET A 702 7.52 -1.87 30.11
N SER A 703 8.43 -2.54 29.41
CA SER A 703 9.42 -3.44 30.06
C SER A 703 10.52 -2.62 30.74
N GLU A 704 11.12 -3.17 31.79
CA GLU A 704 12.28 -2.57 32.47
C GLU A 704 13.47 -2.38 31.52
N ARG A 705 13.71 -3.35 30.63
CA ARG A 705 14.75 -3.28 29.58
C ARG A 705 14.54 -2.14 28.59
N THR A 706 13.29 -1.84 28.24
CA THR A 706 12.98 -0.71 27.39
C THR A 706 13.34 0.60 28.10
N VAL A 707 13.02 0.72 29.39
CA VAL A 707 13.37 1.91 30.19
C VAL A 707 14.89 2.02 30.39
N GLU A 708 15.59 0.92 30.62
CA GLU A 708 17.07 0.87 30.61
C GLU A 708 17.63 1.39 29.29
N SER A 709 17.08 0.96 28.16
CA SER A 709 17.54 1.37 26.83
C SER A 709 17.31 2.86 26.58
N VAL A 710 16.13 3.40 26.92
CA VAL A 710 15.87 4.85 26.84
C VAL A 710 16.81 5.62 27.76
N SER A 711 17.07 5.12 28.96
CA SER A 711 17.96 5.75 29.93
C SER A 711 19.42 5.76 29.44
N GLN A 712 19.88 4.68 28.80
CA GLN A 712 21.18 4.63 28.15
C GLN A 712 21.31 5.68 27.04
N ILE A 713 20.28 5.87 26.21
CA ILE A 713 20.23 6.93 25.18
C ILE A 713 20.37 8.32 25.81
N LEU A 714 19.63 8.59 26.91
CA LEU A 714 19.70 9.88 27.60
C LEU A 714 21.07 10.14 28.25
N THR A 715 21.79 9.09 28.64
CA THR A 715 23.15 9.21 29.19
C THR A 715 24.24 9.34 28.11
N ASP A 716 23.93 9.09 26.85
CA ASP A 716 24.90 9.19 25.75
C ASP A 716 25.30 10.66 25.49
N PRO A 717 26.61 11.00 25.43
CA PRO A 717 27.08 12.37 25.21
C PRO A 717 26.67 12.98 23.85
N ASP A 718 26.46 12.15 22.83
CA ASP A 718 26.06 12.55 21.50
C ASP A 718 24.54 12.64 21.32
N CYS A 719 23.77 12.27 22.35
CA CYS A 719 22.32 12.40 22.37
C CYS A 719 21.88 13.86 22.22
N ARG A 720 20.91 14.09 21.32
CA ARG A 720 20.30 15.39 21.06
C ARG A 720 18.81 15.43 21.43
N MET A 721 18.36 14.49 22.26
CA MET A 721 16.97 14.39 22.66
C MET A 721 16.55 15.60 23.50
N GLU A 722 15.52 16.29 23.04
CA GLU A 722 14.92 17.48 23.66
C GLU A 722 13.55 17.13 24.26
N ASN A 723 12.78 16.25 23.62
CA ASN A 723 11.39 15.93 24.00
C ASN A 723 11.20 14.44 24.23
N LEU A 724 10.69 14.06 25.40
CA LEU A 724 10.43 12.68 25.76
C LEU A 724 9.03 12.53 26.37
N THR A 725 8.21 11.69 25.76
CA THR A 725 6.94 11.25 26.33
C THR A 725 6.99 9.76 26.56
N LEU A 726 6.81 9.35 27.82
CA LEU A 726 6.71 7.97 28.25
C LEU A 726 5.35 7.76 28.91
N GLN A 727 4.65 6.69 28.55
CA GLN A 727 3.41 6.27 29.21
C GLN A 727 3.52 4.78 29.59
N GLY A 728 3.06 4.41 30.79
CA GLY A 728 2.98 3.00 31.21
C GLY A 728 4.26 2.40 31.82
N ILE A 729 5.11 3.20 32.48
CA ILE A 729 6.16 2.68 33.37
C ILE A 729 5.47 2.06 34.60
N GLU A 730 5.71 0.78 34.90
CA GLU A 730 5.06 0.09 36.05
C GLU A 730 5.98 -0.12 37.26
N THR A 731 7.29 -0.33 37.06
CA THR A 731 8.20 -0.74 38.15
C THR A 731 8.99 0.42 38.75
N LEU A 732 9.17 0.37 40.07
CA LEU A 732 9.98 1.35 40.80
C LEU A 732 11.45 1.38 40.32
N GLU A 733 12.03 0.23 39.98
CA GLU A 733 13.40 0.16 39.47
C GLU A 733 13.52 0.89 38.13
N SER A 734 12.55 0.77 37.23
CA SER A 734 12.51 1.55 35.98
C SER A 734 12.50 3.06 36.26
N CYS A 735 11.74 3.52 37.27
CA CYS A 735 11.72 4.92 37.68
C CYS A 735 13.07 5.38 38.23
N LYS A 736 13.77 4.55 39.01
CA LYS A 736 15.12 4.86 39.52
C LYS A 736 16.12 5.01 38.38
N ILE A 737 16.09 4.09 37.42
CA ILE A 737 16.99 4.10 36.26
C ILE A 737 16.77 5.37 35.42
N LEU A 738 15.50 5.71 35.16
CA LEU A 738 15.15 6.94 34.43
C LEU A 738 15.57 8.20 35.20
N ALA A 739 15.29 8.27 36.51
CA ALA A 739 15.66 9.40 37.35
C ALA A 739 17.18 9.63 37.36
N ALA A 740 17.97 8.56 37.44
CA ALA A 740 19.42 8.63 37.37
C ALA A 740 19.90 9.17 36.01
N ALA A 741 19.28 8.74 34.90
CA ALA A 741 19.63 9.21 33.57
C ALA A 741 19.31 10.70 33.36
N LEU A 742 18.17 11.18 33.89
CA LEU A 742 17.80 12.61 33.84
C LEU A 742 18.78 13.51 34.60
N CYS A 743 19.48 12.99 35.60
CA CYS A 743 20.52 13.70 36.35
C CYS A 743 21.89 13.72 35.64
N SER A 744 22.05 12.99 34.54
CA SER A 744 23.30 12.93 33.79
C SER A 744 23.67 14.29 33.19
N SER A 745 24.96 14.60 33.11
CA SER A 745 25.46 15.83 32.47
C SER A 745 25.24 15.86 30.95
N SER A 746 25.03 14.68 30.34
CA SER A 746 24.74 14.50 28.91
C SER A 746 23.26 14.71 28.55
N CYS A 747 22.35 14.71 29.53
CA CYS A 747 20.93 14.88 29.30
C CYS A 747 20.63 16.31 28.81
N ARG A 748 20.02 16.44 27.62
CA ARG A 748 19.65 17.73 27.00
C ARG A 748 18.14 17.99 26.98
N LEU A 749 17.39 17.15 27.69
CA LEU A 749 15.95 17.14 27.66
C LEU A 749 15.36 18.49 28.14
N GLN A 750 14.43 19.03 27.37
CA GLN A 750 13.68 20.25 27.67
C GLN A 750 12.22 19.94 28.01
N GLU A 751 11.62 18.92 27.38
CA GLU A 751 10.25 18.50 27.65
C GLU A 751 10.18 17.05 28.13
N LEU A 752 9.50 16.85 29.25
CA LEU A 752 9.24 15.53 29.81
C LEU A 752 7.75 15.37 30.11
N ASP A 753 7.17 14.34 29.53
CA ASP A 753 5.77 13.98 29.70
C ASP A 753 5.69 12.56 30.25
N LEU A 754 5.20 12.45 31.49
CA LEU A 754 5.02 11.19 32.23
C LEU A 754 3.54 10.94 32.55
N ILE A 755 2.62 11.52 31.78
CA ILE A 755 1.18 11.27 31.91
C ILE A 755 0.91 9.75 31.81
N ARG A 756 0.08 9.20 32.71
CA ARG A 756 -0.24 7.75 32.84
C ARG A 756 0.95 6.83 33.17
N CYS A 757 2.04 7.34 33.76
CA CYS A 757 3.10 6.50 34.31
C CYS A 757 2.87 6.14 35.79
N CYS A 758 3.37 4.97 36.21
CA CYS A 758 3.57 4.56 37.61
C CYS A 758 2.32 4.17 38.43
N ARG A 759 1.30 3.55 37.82
CA ARG A 759 0.01 3.22 38.48
C ARG A 759 0.09 2.42 39.79
N GLU A 760 1.08 1.53 39.96
CA GLU A 760 1.18 0.66 41.14
C GLU A 760 2.04 1.25 42.28
N SER A 761 2.79 2.34 42.05
CA SER A 761 3.68 2.96 43.05
C SER A 761 3.98 4.45 42.80
N GLU A 762 2.93 5.24 42.53
CA GLU A 762 3.00 6.67 42.17
C GLU A 762 3.85 7.50 43.16
N ASP A 763 3.66 7.31 44.48
CA ASP A 763 4.38 8.07 45.52
C ASP A 763 5.91 7.92 45.43
N GLN A 764 6.40 6.69 45.40
CA GLN A 764 7.83 6.42 45.41
C GLN A 764 8.49 6.85 44.09
N ALA A 765 7.78 6.69 42.97
CA ALA A 765 8.24 7.17 41.68
C ALA A 765 8.33 8.71 41.63
N LEU A 766 7.32 9.42 42.14
CA LEU A 766 7.32 10.88 42.18
C LEU A 766 8.39 11.43 43.14
N GLN A 767 8.66 10.71 44.23
CA GLN A 767 9.72 11.05 45.17
C GLN A 767 11.10 10.98 44.51
N LEU A 768 11.36 9.96 43.69
CA LEU A 768 12.59 9.87 42.89
C LEU A 768 12.70 10.99 41.85
N VAL A 769 11.60 11.35 41.20
CA VAL A 769 11.57 12.49 40.27
C VAL A 769 11.85 13.80 41.02
N SER A 770 11.32 13.95 42.24
CA SER A 770 11.53 15.12 43.10
C SER A 770 13.00 15.23 43.53
N GLU A 771 13.63 14.11 43.89
CA GLU A 771 15.07 14.06 44.15
C GLU A 771 15.88 14.42 42.91
N ALA A 772 15.47 13.95 41.72
CA ALA A 772 16.11 14.31 40.46
C ALA A 772 16.00 15.81 40.14
N PHE A 773 14.85 16.44 40.42
CA PHE A 773 14.64 17.88 40.23
C PHE A 773 15.62 18.75 41.04
N ARG A 774 16.02 18.28 42.23
CA ARG A 774 17.02 18.98 43.08
C ARG A 774 18.43 18.95 42.49
N HIS A 775 18.68 18.08 41.51
CA HIS A 775 19.99 17.95 40.90
C HIS A 775 20.26 19.11 39.91
N PRO A 776 21.46 19.73 39.91
CA PRO A 776 21.76 20.90 39.06
C PRO A 776 21.75 20.63 37.55
N ASN A 777 21.87 19.36 37.15
CA ASN A 777 21.81 18.97 35.74
C ASN A 777 20.37 18.80 35.24
N PHE A 778 19.38 18.76 36.14
CA PHE A 778 17.98 18.61 35.77
C PHE A 778 17.44 19.97 35.29
N LYS A 779 17.33 20.15 33.96
CA LYS A 779 17.06 21.46 33.30
C LYS A 779 15.78 21.50 32.48
N ILE A 780 14.81 20.69 32.84
CA ILE A 780 13.53 20.54 32.13
C ILE A 780 12.73 21.85 32.17
N ARG A 781 12.19 22.26 31.01
CA ARG A 781 11.37 23.46 30.81
C ARG A 781 9.87 23.14 30.82
N VAL A 782 9.48 21.99 30.28
CA VAL A 782 8.08 21.56 30.22
C VAL A 782 7.94 20.23 30.94
N LEU A 783 7.10 20.19 31.96
CA LEU A 783 6.78 18.97 32.70
C LEU A 783 5.28 18.69 32.60
N ARG A 784 4.92 17.48 32.19
CA ARG A 784 3.53 17.00 32.23
C ARG A 784 3.42 15.76 33.11
N LEU A 785 2.52 15.81 34.08
CA LEU A 785 2.27 14.73 35.03
C LEU A 785 0.76 14.45 35.12
N GLU A 786 0.40 13.17 35.15
CA GLU A 786 -0.93 12.73 35.60
C GLU A 786 -0.73 12.09 36.97
N VAL A 787 -1.46 12.58 37.96
CA VAL A 787 -1.29 12.16 39.34
C VAL A 787 -2.65 11.70 39.86
N CYS A 788 -2.78 10.39 40.07
CA CYS A 788 -4.06 9.79 40.43
C CYS A 788 -4.24 9.77 41.96
N SER A 789 -3.20 9.47 42.74
CA SER A 789 -3.24 9.43 44.20
C SER A 789 -1.84 9.45 44.83
N ILE A 790 -1.37 10.61 45.28
CA ILE A 790 -0.10 10.74 46.03
C ILE A 790 -0.35 11.20 47.46
N LYS A 791 0.55 10.82 48.38
CA LYS A 791 0.57 11.32 49.75
C LYS A 791 1.02 12.78 49.79
N GLN A 792 0.54 13.47 50.81
CA GLN A 792 0.85 14.86 51.07
C GLN A 792 2.36 15.12 51.22
N GLU A 793 3.10 14.20 51.86
CA GLU A 793 4.55 14.34 52.02
C GLU A 793 5.27 14.32 50.67
N THR A 794 4.83 13.47 49.73
CA THR A 794 5.39 13.35 48.39
C THR A 794 5.11 14.60 47.56
N ALA A 795 3.87 15.11 47.60
CA ALA A 795 3.50 16.36 46.93
C ALA A 795 4.33 17.54 47.45
N SER A 796 4.46 17.64 48.78
CA SER A 796 5.29 18.67 49.44
C SER A 796 6.76 18.56 49.02
N ALA A 797 7.30 17.35 48.90
CA ALA A 797 8.67 17.12 48.45
C ALA A 797 8.90 17.59 47.00
N LEU A 798 7.94 17.36 46.11
CA LEU A 798 7.97 17.83 44.72
C LEU A 798 7.97 19.36 44.64
N PHE A 799 7.08 20.03 45.38
CA PHE A 799 7.03 21.49 45.40
C PHE A 799 8.27 22.11 46.03
N SER A 800 8.82 21.51 47.09
CA SER A 800 10.12 21.89 47.65
C SER A 800 11.23 21.77 46.60
N ALA A 801 11.23 20.70 45.80
CA ALA A 801 12.20 20.52 44.73
C ALA A 801 12.08 21.60 43.63
N PHE A 802 10.86 22.02 43.28
CA PHE A 802 10.65 23.15 42.37
C PHE A 802 11.22 24.46 42.92
N GLN A 803 11.10 24.68 44.23
CA GLN A 803 11.66 25.87 44.89
C GLN A 803 13.19 25.84 44.95
N GLU A 804 13.78 24.65 45.15
CA GLU A 804 15.24 24.47 45.22
C GLU A 804 15.93 24.62 43.84
N ASN A 805 15.23 24.30 42.74
CA ASN A 805 15.72 24.48 41.37
C ASN A 805 14.70 25.20 40.44
N PRO A 806 14.39 26.48 40.68
CA PRO A 806 13.23 27.16 40.10
C PRO A 806 13.46 27.76 38.70
N SER A 807 14.71 27.77 38.22
CA SER A 807 15.11 28.65 37.11
C SER A 807 14.77 28.14 35.69
N HIS A 808 14.48 26.84 35.55
CA HIS A 808 14.34 26.18 34.26
C HIS A 808 12.90 25.90 33.83
N LEU A 809 11.99 25.60 34.77
CA LEU A 809 10.61 25.22 34.46
C LEU A 809 9.78 26.43 33.97
N ARG A 810 9.15 26.29 32.81
CA ARG A 810 8.32 27.31 32.15
C ARG A 810 6.87 26.88 31.96
N LYS A 811 6.65 25.58 31.78
CA LYS A 811 5.31 25.02 31.60
C LYS A 811 5.11 23.79 32.46
N LEU A 812 3.98 23.79 33.19
CA LEU A 812 3.58 22.70 34.06
C LEU A 812 2.15 22.29 33.70
N GLU A 813 1.96 21.04 33.29
CA GLU A 813 0.64 20.45 33.09
C GLU A 813 0.41 19.35 34.12
N LEU A 814 -0.67 19.47 34.89
CA LEU A 814 -1.06 18.53 35.92
C LEU A 814 -2.50 18.05 35.65
N SER A 815 -2.68 16.73 35.55
CA SER A 815 -4.01 16.13 35.60
C SER A 815 -4.22 15.56 36.99
N LEU A 816 -5.14 16.15 37.77
CA LEU A 816 -5.22 15.98 39.22
C LEU A 816 -6.57 15.40 39.64
N PHE A 817 -6.62 14.12 40.01
CA PHE A 817 -7.91 13.51 40.38
C PHE A 817 -8.27 13.65 41.89
N LEU A 818 -7.28 13.78 42.79
CA LEU A 818 -7.47 13.62 44.25
C LEU A 818 -6.61 14.53 45.17
N TRP A 819 -6.04 15.63 44.68
CA TRP A 819 -5.19 16.51 45.52
C TRP A 819 -5.98 17.28 46.59
N SER A 820 -5.35 17.52 47.74
CA SER A 820 -5.94 18.29 48.84
C SER A 820 -5.78 19.81 48.63
N SER A 821 -6.57 20.61 49.35
CA SER A 821 -6.49 22.08 49.27
C SER A 821 -5.12 22.63 49.65
N LEU A 822 -4.46 22.00 50.63
CA LEU A 822 -3.17 22.40 51.16
C LEU A 822 -2.04 22.22 50.12
N GLU A 823 -2.08 21.14 49.35
CA GLU A 823 -1.11 20.87 48.28
C GLU A 823 -1.26 21.89 47.13
N LEU A 824 -2.49 22.22 46.74
CA LEU A 824 -2.76 23.25 45.73
C LEU A 824 -2.33 24.63 46.21
N GLN A 825 -2.54 24.95 47.49
CA GLN A 825 -2.06 26.19 48.08
C GLN A 825 -0.53 26.28 48.06
N GLN A 826 0.17 25.19 48.37
CA GLN A 826 1.62 25.14 48.26
C GLN A 826 2.07 25.41 46.81
N LEU A 827 1.47 24.73 45.82
CA LEU A 827 1.77 24.98 44.40
C LEU A 827 1.51 26.44 44.00
N PHE A 828 0.37 27.02 44.37
CA PHE A 828 0.03 28.39 44.02
C PHE A 828 0.92 29.41 44.74
N SER A 829 1.31 29.13 45.99
CA SER A 829 2.25 29.99 46.72
C SER A 829 3.64 30.04 46.06
N LEU A 830 4.07 28.96 45.40
CA LEU A 830 5.32 28.96 44.62
C LEU A 830 5.28 29.94 43.44
N LEU A 831 4.10 30.20 42.86
CA LEU A 831 3.95 31.17 41.76
C LEU A 831 4.28 32.60 42.18
N ALA A 832 4.20 32.91 43.49
CA ALA A 832 4.60 34.20 44.03
C ALA A 832 6.12 34.37 44.12
N ASP A 833 6.90 33.28 44.06
CA ASP A 833 8.36 33.34 44.14
C ASP A 833 8.93 33.97 42.85
N PRO A 834 9.68 35.09 42.93
CA PRO A 834 10.27 35.74 41.76
C PRO A 834 11.27 34.87 40.99
N CYS A 835 11.83 33.85 41.64
CA CYS A 835 12.74 32.89 41.03
C CYS A 835 12.00 31.84 40.20
N PHE A 836 10.73 31.56 40.50
CA PHE A 836 9.90 30.57 39.83
C PHE A 836 9.19 31.19 38.60
N LYS A 837 9.87 31.14 37.46
CA LYS A 837 9.44 31.83 36.23
C LYS A 837 8.47 31.01 35.37
N LEU A 838 7.49 30.37 36.01
CA LEU A 838 6.48 29.59 35.31
C LEU A 838 5.59 30.51 34.47
N GLU A 839 5.45 30.20 33.18
CA GLU A 839 4.70 30.99 32.20
C GLU A 839 3.36 30.33 31.84
N THR A 840 3.28 29.01 31.89
CA THR A 840 2.05 28.25 31.60
C THR A 840 1.76 27.26 32.72
N LEU A 841 0.55 27.35 33.27
CA LEU A 841 0.02 26.38 34.22
C LEU A 841 -1.28 25.82 33.67
N ARG A 842 -1.33 24.49 33.55
CA ARG A 842 -2.55 23.77 33.17
C ARG A 842 -2.88 22.77 34.26
N ILE A 843 -4.07 22.90 34.81
CA ILE A 843 -4.61 21.96 35.78
C ILE A 843 -5.97 21.49 35.27
N VAL A 844 -6.13 20.19 35.09
CA VAL A 844 -7.32 19.58 34.49
C VAL A 844 -7.81 18.41 35.35
N HIS A 845 -9.11 18.12 35.28
CA HIS A 845 -9.78 17.00 35.98
C HIS A 845 -9.79 17.08 37.51
N LEU A 846 -9.63 18.27 38.10
CA LEU A 846 -9.80 18.45 39.55
C LEU A 846 -11.25 18.16 39.96
N ARG A 847 -11.45 17.11 40.78
CA ARG A 847 -12.78 16.75 41.30
C ARG A 847 -13.38 17.80 42.23
N GLN A 848 -12.56 18.48 43.03
CA GLN A 848 -13.00 19.52 43.98
C GLN A 848 -11.90 20.56 44.19
N LEU A 849 -12.08 21.77 43.66
CA LEU A 849 -11.25 22.92 44.00
C LEU A 849 -11.84 23.62 45.24
N GLN A 850 -11.05 23.79 46.30
CA GLN A 850 -11.50 24.51 47.50
C GLN A 850 -11.28 26.02 47.36
N VAL A 851 -12.12 26.81 48.04
CA VAL A 851 -12.11 28.28 48.01
C VAL A 851 -10.74 28.83 48.39
N ASP A 852 -10.18 28.38 49.52
CA ASP A 852 -8.90 28.87 50.04
C ASP A 852 -7.72 28.66 49.06
N SER A 853 -7.75 27.61 48.24
CA SER A 853 -6.74 27.37 47.21
C SER A 853 -6.86 28.39 46.08
N LEU A 854 -8.09 28.69 45.65
CA LEU A 854 -8.32 29.67 44.59
C LEU A 854 -8.09 31.11 45.04
N GLU A 855 -8.38 31.43 46.30
CA GLU A 855 -7.99 32.72 46.91
C GLU A 855 -6.47 32.91 46.87
N THR A 856 -5.73 31.84 47.18
CA THR A 856 -4.26 31.86 47.07
C THR A 856 -3.84 32.13 45.63
N LEU A 857 -4.40 31.43 44.64
CA LEU A 857 -4.11 31.67 43.22
C LEU A 857 -4.44 33.11 42.81
N ALA A 858 -5.62 33.62 43.17
CA ALA A 858 -6.04 34.98 42.84
C ALA A 858 -5.08 36.03 43.43
N SER A 859 -4.62 35.82 44.67
CA SER A 859 -3.68 36.74 45.35
C SER A 859 -2.31 36.82 44.66
N VAL A 860 -1.85 35.73 44.01
CA VAL A 860 -0.52 35.66 43.39
C VAL A 860 -0.51 36.06 41.91
N LEU A 861 -1.68 36.13 41.24
CA LEU A 861 -1.78 36.50 39.82
C LEU A 861 -1.11 37.86 39.52
N GLY A 862 -1.14 38.80 40.47
CA GLY A 862 -0.52 40.12 40.33
C GLY A 862 1.01 40.16 40.48
N SER A 863 1.63 39.10 41.01
CA SER A 863 3.08 39.03 41.25
C SER A 863 3.78 37.91 40.48
N CYS A 864 3.02 36.95 39.94
CA CYS A 864 3.56 35.79 39.22
C CYS A 864 4.02 36.11 37.78
N SER A 865 4.63 35.11 37.13
CA SER A 865 5.09 35.19 35.73
C SER A 865 4.15 34.52 34.72
N LEU A 866 2.96 34.07 35.15
CA LEU A 866 2.03 33.33 34.30
C LEU A 866 1.46 34.20 33.16
N ARG A 867 1.48 33.63 31.95
CA ARG A 867 0.83 34.14 30.74
C ARG A 867 -0.34 33.28 30.30
N SER A 868 -0.32 31.98 30.59
CA SER A 868 -1.41 31.06 30.26
C SER A 868 -1.84 30.26 31.47
N LEU A 869 -3.14 30.25 31.74
CA LEU A 869 -3.78 29.50 32.82
C LEU A 869 -4.95 28.70 32.24
N ASP A 870 -4.90 27.39 32.39
CA ASP A 870 -5.99 26.49 32.02
C ASP A 870 -6.47 25.74 33.28
N LEU A 871 -7.71 26.00 33.67
CA LEU A 871 -8.43 25.38 34.77
C LEU A 871 -9.68 24.65 34.28
N SER A 872 -9.66 24.18 33.03
CA SER A 872 -10.79 23.48 32.41
C SER A 872 -11.11 22.18 33.18
N MET A 873 -12.38 21.79 33.19
CA MET A 873 -12.87 20.58 33.88
C MET A 873 -12.53 20.53 35.38
N CYS A 874 -12.41 21.69 36.04
CA CYS A 874 -12.15 21.80 37.49
C CYS A 874 -13.40 22.14 38.32
N GLY A 875 -14.59 22.08 37.72
CA GLY A 875 -15.86 22.33 38.42
C GLY A 875 -16.02 23.76 38.95
N LEU A 876 -15.42 24.75 38.27
CA LEU A 876 -15.51 26.15 38.68
C LEU A 876 -16.96 26.67 38.58
N THR A 877 -17.40 27.42 39.58
CA THR A 877 -18.71 28.10 39.68
C THR A 877 -18.51 29.61 39.63
N ASP A 878 -19.60 30.38 39.58
CA ASP A 878 -19.53 31.85 39.54
C ASP A 878 -18.78 32.48 40.71
N SER A 879 -18.90 31.92 41.93
CA SER A 879 -18.19 32.42 43.11
C SER A 879 -16.67 32.23 42.99
N TYR A 880 -16.23 31.15 42.35
CA TYR A 880 -14.81 30.93 42.08
C TYR A 880 -14.30 31.89 40.98
N VAL A 881 -15.12 32.14 39.97
CA VAL A 881 -14.80 33.12 38.92
C VAL A 881 -14.72 34.54 39.49
N GLU A 882 -15.57 34.90 40.45
CA GLU A 882 -15.49 36.19 41.16
C GLU A 882 -14.16 36.36 41.91
N LEU A 883 -13.69 35.32 42.60
CA LEU A 883 -12.39 35.34 43.27
C LEU A 883 -11.23 35.48 42.29
N LEU A 884 -11.24 34.72 41.19
CA LEU A 884 -10.25 34.84 40.12
C LEU A 884 -10.27 36.24 39.48
N SER A 885 -11.47 36.81 39.29
CA SER A 885 -11.67 38.14 38.72
C SER A 885 -11.02 39.24 39.57
N ALA A 886 -10.97 39.09 40.90
CA ALA A 886 -10.23 40.00 41.78
C ALA A 886 -8.71 39.98 41.50
N GLY A 887 -8.14 38.81 41.23
CA GLY A 887 -6.74 38.66 40.84
C GLY A 887 -6.44 39.19 39.44
N LEU A 888 -7.33 38.95 38.46
CA LEU A 888 -7.21 39.45 37.08
C LEU A 888 -7.29 40.98 37.00
N SER A 889 -8.07 41.60 37.89
CA SER A 889 -8.20 43.06 38.02
C SER A 889 -6.92 43.72 38.54
N ASN A 890 -5.95 42.95 39.05
CA ASN A 890 -4.69 43.48 39.55
C ASN A 890 -3.83 43.99 38.37
N PRO A 891 -3.35 45.25 38.37
CA PRO A 891 -2.52 45.79 37.30
C PRO A 891 -1.21 45.04 37.04
N GLY A 892 -0.72 44.29 38.03
CA GLY A 892 0.47 43.44 37.89
C GLY A 892 0.22 42.10 37.19
N CYS A 893 -1.05 41.74 36.92
CA CYS A 893 -1.40 40.50 36.25
C CYS A 893 -0.96 40.51 34.78
N LYS A 894 -0.19 39.49 34.37
CA LYS A 894 0.38 39.34 33.02
C LYS A 894 -0.31 38.26 32.19
N LEU A 895 -1.47 37.80 32.63
CA LEU A 895 -2.18 36.69 32.00
C LEU A 895 -2.72 37.12 30.63
N GLU A 896 -2.40 36.33 29.61
CA GLU A 896 -2.79 36.53 28.21
C GLU A 896 -3.88 35.53 27.79
N ILE A 897 -3.83 34.30 28.32
CA ILE A 897 -4.75 33.22 27.97
C ILE A 897 -5.37 32.64 29.24
N LEU A 898 -6.70 32.61 29.28
CA LEU A 898 -7.47 31.95 30.33
C LEU A 898 -8.45 30.95 29.72
N ARG A 899 -8.30 29.67 30.09
CA ARG A 899 -9.25 28.60 29.71
C ARG A 899 -9.93 28.04 30.94
N MET A 900 -11.26 27.99 30.90
CA MET A 900 -12.10 27.41 31.96
C MET A 900 -13.23 26.63 31.30
N THR A 901 -12.88 25.77 30.34
CA THR A 901 -13.87 25.03 29.57
C THR A 901 -14.48 23.92 30.42
N HIS A 902 -15.73 23.55 30.14
CA HIS A 902 -16.39 22.43 30.80
C HIS A 902 -16.46 22.58 32.35
N CYS A 903 -16.82 23.79 32.79
CA CYS A 903 -17.06 24.17 34.18
C CYS A 903 -18.55 24.50 34.41
N SER A 904 -18.92 25.02 35.57
CA SER A 904 -20.29 25.41 35.95
C SER A 904 -20.45 26.94 36.03
N ILE A 905 -19.86 27.66 35.07
CA ILE A 905 -19.87 29.13 35.02
C ILE A 905 -21.13 29.62 34.30
N THR A 906 -21.91 30.49 34.93
CA THR A 906 -23.15 31.07 34.39
C THR A 906 -22.94 32.51 33.89
N GLU A 907 -24.03 33.19 33.56
CA GLU A 907 -24.03 34.63 33.22
C GLU A 907 -23.42 35.52 34.33
N ALA A 908 -23.56 35.14 35.61
CA ALA A 908 -23.04 35.92 36.72
C ALA A 908 -21.50 35.90 36.77
N GLY A 909 -20.89 34.72 36.61
CA GLY A 909 -19.44 34.59 36.51
C GLY A 909 -18.87 35.28 35.28
N ALA A 910 -19.55 35.17 34.13
CA ALA A 910 -19.17 35.88 32.91
C ALA A 910 -19.17 37.41 33.08
N ALA A 911 -20.19 37.96 33.77
CA ALA A 911 -20.25 39.39 34.10
C ALA A 911 -19.11 39.84 35.03
N CYS A 912 -18.72 39.00 35.99
CA CYS A 912 -17.56 39.27 36.86
C CYS A 912 -16.25 39.33 36.06
N LEU A 913 -16.04 38.41 35.13
CA LEU A 913 -14.89 38.43 34.22
C LEU A 913 -14.87 39.69 33.35
N ALA A 914 -15.99 40.02 32.72
CA ALA A 914 -16.08 41.21 31.87
C ALA A 914 -15.67 42.49 32.63
N ARG A 915 -16.12 42.62 33.88
CA ARG A 915 -15.75 43.74 34.76
C ARG A 915 -14.26 43.77 35.09
N ALA A 916 -13.67 42.62 35.39
CA ALA A 916 -12.24 42.53 35.67
C ALA A 916 -11.39 42.90 34.46
N LEU A 917 -11.76 42.42 33.26
CA LEU A 917 -11.07 42.73 32.02
C LEU A 917 -11.20 44.20 31.62
N SER A 918 -12.37 44.80 31.86
CA SER A 918 -12.56 46.24 31.67
C SER A 918 -11.70 47.07 32.63
N SER A 919 -11.46 46.54 33.84
CA SER A 919 -10.65 47.21 34.87
C SER A 919 -9.14 47.05 34.63
N ASN A 920 -8.72 45.97 33.97
CA ASN A 920 -7.34 45.72 33.54
C ASN A 920 -7.28 45.23 32.08
N PRO A 921 -7.36 46.14 31.09
CA PRO A 921 -7.53 45.77 29.68
C PRO A 921 -6.22 45.39 28.96
N SER A 922 -5.09 45.37 29.67
CA SER A 922 -3.75 45.56 29.09
C SER A 922 -3.07 44.30 28.51
N HIS A 923 -3.47 43.10 28.95
CA HIS A 923 -2.73 41.86 28.65
C HIS A 923 -3.55 40.69 28.10
N MET A 924 -4.83 40.55 28.49
CA MET A 924 -5.66 39.41 28.09
C MET A 924 -5.91 39.38 26.58
N GLN A 925 -5.68 38.24 25.94
CA GLN A 925 -5.80 38.00 24.49
C GLN A 925 -6.82 36.92 24.14
N GLU A 926 -6.91 35.84 24.93
CA GLU A 926 -7.83 34.74 24.67
C GLU A 926 -8.56 34.30 25.94
N ILE A 927 -9.89 34.17 25.83
CA ILE A 927 -10.74 33.57 26.85
C ILE A 927 -11.54 32.44 26.22
N ASP A 928 -11.46 31.27 26.85
CA ASP A 928 -12.22 30.09 26.46
C ASP A 928 -13.11 29.62 27.61
N LEU A 929 -14.41 29.87 27.44
CA LEU A 929 -15.50 29.44 28.31
C LEU A 929 -16.40 28.41 27.61
N SER A 930 -15.92 27.75 26.55
CA SER A 930 -16.67 26.67 25.89
C SER A 930 -17.16 25.63 26.91
N ILE A 931 -18.31 25.03 26.64
CA ILE A 931 -18.96 24.03 27.48
C ILE A 931 -19.27 24.58 28.90
N ASN A 932 -19.73 25.83 29.00
CA ASN A 932 -20.30 26.41 30.22
C ASN A 932 -21.70 26.99 29.93
N PRO A 933 -22.61 27.08 30.91
CA PRO A 933 -23.93 27.70 30.75
C PRO A 933 -23.88 29.25 30.71
N VAL A 934 -22.97 29.83 29.93
CA VAL A 934 -22.85 31.28 29.77
C VAL A 934 -23.84 31.77 28.71
N LYS A 935 -24.85 32.54 29.13
CA LYS A 935 -25.90 33.13 28.27
C LYS A 935 -26.24 34.55 28.73
N GLY A 936 -27.11 35.24 27.99
CA GLY A 936 -27.75 36.47 28.47
C GLY A 936 -26.79 37.65 28.73
N PRO A 937 -27.11 38.54 29.69
CA PRO A 937 -26.37 39.79 29.92
C PRO A 937 -24.88 39.60 30.24
N GLY A 938 -24.49 38.47 30.83
CA GLY A 938 -23.08 38.17 31.12
C GLY A 938 -22.25 37.91 29.86
N PHE A 939 -22.86 37.26 28.86
CA PHE A 939 -22.26 37.07 27.54
C PHE A 939 -22.11 38.40 26.79
N ASP A 940 -23.17 39.22 26.78
CA ASP A 940 -23.16 40.53 26.12
C ASP A 940 -22.06 41.45 26.70
N GLN A 941 -21.83 41.37 28.01
CA GLN A 941 -20.74 42.10 28.67
C GLN A 941 -19.36 41.63 28.20
N LEU A 942 -19.11 40.32 28.11
CA LEU A 942 -17.84 39.80 27.57
C LEU A 942 -17.65 40.17 26.10
N ARG A 943 -18.73 40.17 25.31
CA ARG A 943 -18.69 40.62 23.92
C ARG A 943 -18.36 42.11 23.81
N SER A 944 -18.92 42.94 24.69
CA SER A 944 -18.59 44.37 24.71
C SER A 944 -17.12 44.63 25.04
N VAL A 945 -16.49 43.79 25.87
CA VAL A 945 -15.06 43.83 26.14
C VAL A 945 -14.26 43.48 24.89
N LEU A 946 -14.66 42.44 24.13
CA LEU A 946 -14.03 42.08 22.85
C LEU A 946 -14.13 43.19 21.80
N GLU A 947 -15.24 43.94 21.79
CA GLU A 947 -15.48 45.06 20.87
C GLU A 947 -14.79 46.36 21.32
N ASP A 948 -14.33 46.45 22.57
CA ASP A 948 -13.66 47.62 23.13
C ASP A 948 -12.19 47.72 22.67
N PRO A 949 -11.80 48.75 21.89
CA PRO A 949 -10.44 48.93 21.40
C PRO A 949 -9.41 49.23 22.51
N ALA A 950 -9.86 49.55 23.73
CA ALA A 950 -8.96 49.69 24.88
C ALA A 950 -8.42 48.35 25.38
N THR A 951 -9.10 47.24 25.05
CA THR A 951 -8.71 45.88 25.45
C THR A 951 -7.85 45.21 24.39
N ARG A 952 -7.11 44.17 24.80
CA ARG A 952 -6.31 43.32 23.89
C ARG A 952 -6.97 41.96 23.60
N LEU A 953 -8.23 41.78 24.01
CA LEU A 953 -8.93 40.52 23.82
C LEU A 953 -9.18 40.36 22.31
N GLU A 954 -8.59 39.33 21.71
CA GLU A 954 -8.74 39.03 20.27
C GLU A 954 -9.69 37.86 20.05
N LYS A 955 -9.81 36.98 21.05
CA LYS A 955 -10.50 35.69 20.91
C LYS A 955 -11.34 35.37 22.14
N LEU A 956 -12.65 35.31 21.94
CA LEU A 956 -13.62 34.84 22.93
C LEU A 956 -14.31 33.58 22.40
N ILE A 957 -14.19 32.48 23.12
CA ILE A 957 -14.81 31.20 22.78
C ILE A 957 -15.86 30.89 23.85
N VAL A 958 -17.13 30.86 23.45
CA VAL A 958 -18.27 30.45 24.28
C VAL A 958 -19.14 29.55 23.41
N ASP A 959 -19.66 28.46 23.98
CA ASP A 959 -20.63 27.61 23.30
C ASP A 959 -21.95 28.37 23.14
N GLY A 960 -22.43 28.52 21.91
CA GLY A 960 -23.74 29.16 21.66
C GLY A 960 -23.71 30.47 20.88
N LEU A 961 -23.07 30.49 19.71
CA LEU A 961 -23.39 31.48 18.67
C LEU A 961 -24.72 31.19 17.94
N GLU A 962 -25.58 30.29 18.43
CA GLU A 962 -26.89 30.02 17.80
C GLU A 962 -28.07 30.20 18.76
N GLU A 963 -29.08 30.90 18.24
CA GLU A 963 -30.36 31.31 18.82
C GLU A 963 -31.09 30.15 19.53
N GLN A 964 -31.72 30.41 20.69
CA GLN A 964 -32.80 29.54 21.18
C GLN A 964 -33.86 29.46 20.07
N ARG A 965 -34.00 28.29 19.46
CA ARG A 965 -34.99 28.04 18.42
C ARG A 965 -36.31 27.70 19.07
N ASP A 966 -37.38 28.40 18.69
CA ASP A 966 -38.73 28.02 19.08
C ASP A 966 -39.14 26.67 18.43
N MET A 967 -40.17 26.03 18.97
CA MET A 967 -40.60 24.72 18.48
C MET A 967 -41.06 24.79 17.00
N GLU A 968 -41.61 25.93 16.56
CA GLU A 968 -42.02 26.16 15.17
C GLU A 968 -40.84 26.20 14.19
N THR A 969 -39.71 26.80 14.56
CA THR A 969 -38.50 26.80 13.71
C THR A 969 -37.81 25.44 13.68
N LEU A 970 -37.82 24.68 14.77
CA LEU A 970 -37.29 23.31 14.79
C LEU A 970 -38.10 22.37 13.88
N GLN A 971 -39.43 22.53 13.87
CA GLN A 971 -40.33 21.72 13.04
C GLN A 971 -40.07 21.88 11.52
N GLN A 972 -39.48 22.99 11.07
CA GLN A 972 -39.11 23.18 9.66
C GLN A 972 -38.07 22.18 9.16
N TYR A 973 -37.30 21.59 10.08
CA TYR A 973 -36.23 20.64 9.77
C TYR A 973 -36.64 19.19 10.06
N THR A 974 -37.93 18.91 10.23
CA THR A 974 -38.42 17.57 10.60
C THR A 974 -37.99 16.51 9.60
N CYS A 975 -37.46 15.39 10.09
CA CYS A 975 -37.03 14.27 9.28
C CYS A 975 -37.74 12.98 9.68
N LYS A 976 -37.89 12.06 8.72
CA LYS A 976 -38.44 10.73 8.95
C LYS A 976 -37.30 9.74 9.17
N LEU A 977 -37.27 9.13 10.34
CA LEU A 977 -36.29 8.09 10.71
C LEU A 977 -36.97 6.74 10.90
N THR A 978 -36.25 5.68 10.52
CA THR A 978 -36.67 4.29 10.75
C THR A 978 -35.56 3.50 11.45
N TRP A 979 -35.94 2.54 12.28
CA TRP A 979 -34.99 1.66 12.96
C TRP A 979 -34.41 0.62 12.00
N ASP A 980 -33.12 0.30 12.14
CA ASP A 980 -32.50 -0.83 11.44
C ASP A 980 -32.48 -2.09 12.32
N PRO A 981 -33.36 -3.08 12.07
CA PRO A 981 -33.39 -4.33 12.82
C PRO A 981 -32.08 -5.13 12.69
N ASN A 982 -31.29 -4.92 11.64
CA ASN A 982 -30.01 -5.60 11.44
C ASN A 982 -28.93 -5.14 12.43
N THR A 983 -29.11 -3.96 13.03
CA THR A 983 -28.20 -3.38 14.02
C THR A 983 -28.59 -3.71 15.45
N ALA A 984 -29.83 -4.16 15.67
CA ALA A 984 -30.38 -4.43 16.99
C ALA A 984 -29.60 -5.53 17.73
N SER A 985 -29.41 -5.34 19.05
CA SER A 985 -28.85 -6.36 19.92
C SER A 985 -29.85 -7.50 20.20
N SER A 986 -29.37 -8.62 20.74
CA SER A 986 -30.20 -9.80 21.09
C SER A 986 -31.32 -9.49 22.10
N SER A 987 -31.22 -8.38 22.81
CA SER A 987 -32.13 -7.91 23.85
C SER A 987 -33.09 -6.81 23.40
N VAL A 988 -33.00 -6.33 22.16
CA VAL A 988 -33.81 -5.21 21.63
C VAL A 988 -34.55 -5.66 20.37
N GLN A 989 -35.83 -5.29 20.24
CA GLN A 989 -36.65 -5.63 19.07
C GLN A 989 -37.54 -4.46 18.65
N VAL A 990 -37.63 -4.24 17.34
CA VAL A 990 -38.64 -3.36 16.71
C VAL A 990 -40.00 -4.05 16.75
N SER A 991 -41.03 -3.35 17.20
CA SER A 991 -42.39 -3.86 17.37
C SER A 991 -43.02 -4.23 16.02
N GLU A 992 -43.62 -5.42 15.93
CA GLU A 992 -44.31 -5.88 14.70
C GLU A 992 -45.58 -5.06 14.40
N GLU A 993 -46.19 -4.46 15.42
CA GLU A 993 -47.41 -3.65 15.30
C GLU A 993 -47.12 -2.17 14.99
N ASP A 994 -45.90 -1.68 15.27
CA ASP A 994 -45.52 -0.26 15.14
C ASP A 994 -44.01 -0.16 14.87
N GLU A 995 -43.65 0.04 13.60
CA GLU A 995 -42.24 0.06 13.15
C GLU A 995 -41.42 1.21 13.76
N ALA A 996 -42.06 2.23 14.33
CA ALA A 996 -41.39 3.32 15.03
C ALA A 996 -41.05 3.00 16.50
N LEU A 997 -41.64 1.92 17.04
CA LEU A 997 -41.55 1.52 18.43
C LEU A 997 -40.53 0.38 18.62
N VAL A 998 -39.59 0.59 19.53
CA VAL A 998 -38.60 -0.40 19.95
C VAL A 998 -38.84 -0.77 21.40
N LYS A 999 -38.80 -2.07 21.70
CA LYS A 999 -38.96 -2.61 23.06
C LYS A 999 -37.79 -3.52 23.42
N ARG A 1000 -37.43 -3.50 24.70
CA ARG A 1000 -36.52 -4.46 25.29
C ARG A 1000 -37.22 -5.81 25.45
N ARG A 1001 -36.60 -6.90 24.98
CA ARG A 1001 -37.07 -8.27 25.16
C ARG A 1001 -36.84 -8.74 26.59
N ARG A 1002 -37.79 -9.51 27.15
CA ARG A 1002 -37.62 -10.17 28.46
C ARG A 1002 -36.64 -11.34 28.40
N ASN A 1003 -36.65 -12.09 27.29
CA ASN A 1003 -35.76 -13.22 27.03
C ASN A 1003 -34.94 -12.91 25.77
N PRO A 1004 -33.61 -12.70 25.88
CA PRO A 1004 -32.74 -12.46 24.73
C PRO A 1004 -32.71 -13.68 23.80
N GLU A 1005 -32.70 -13.46 22.49
CA GLU A 1005 -32.43 -14.52 21.51
C GLU A 1005 -30.94 -14.88 21.49
N PRO A 1006 -30.55 -16.05 20.95
CA PRO A 1006 -29.14 -16.34 20.66
C PRO A 1006 -28.56 -15.21 19.81
N ASP A 1007 -27.31 -14.79 20.09
CA ASP A 1007 -26.64 -13.69 19.38
C ASP A 1007 -26.87 -13.78 17.87
N SER A 1008 -27.47 -12.72 17.32
CA SER A 1008 -27.62 -12.57 15.88
C SER A 1008 -26.25 -12.73 15.20
N HIS A 1009 -26.19 -13.57 14.16
CA HIS A 1009 -24.99 -13.72 13.33
C HIS A 1009 -24.81 -12.56 12.35
N HIS A 1010 -25.70 -11.55 12.38
CA HIS A 1010 -25.58 -10.40 11.49
C HIS A 1010 -24.31 -9.60 11.81
N PRO A 1011 -23.47 -9.27 10.81
CA PRO A 1011 -22.19 -8.62 11.06
C PRO A 1011 -22.31 -7.25 11.75
N GLU A 1012 -23.44 -6.55 11.52
CA GLU A 1012 -23.71 -5.20 12.00
C GLU A 1012 -24.49 -5.11 13.33
N SER A 1013 -24.89 -6.25 13.92
CA SER A 1013 -25.62 -6.25 15.20
C SER A 1013 -24.71 -5.88 16.37
N PHE A 1014 -25.19 -5.04 17.29
CA PHE A 1014 -24.48 -4.77 18.55
C PHE A 1014 -24.42 -6.00 19.46
N LYS A 1015 -23.21 -6.35 19.91
CA LYS A 1015 -22.98 -7.43 20.88
C LYS A 1015 -22.82 -6.90 22.29
N ASN A 1016 -23.45 -7.55 23.28
CA ASN A 1016 -23.32 -7.26 24.71
C ASN A 1016 -23.77 -5.84 25.16
N GLN A 1017 -24.56 -5.12 24.35
CA GLN A 1017 -25.10 -3.80 24.67
C GLN A 1017 -26.55 -3.71 24.18
N ASP A 1018 -27.46 -3.13 24.97
CA ASP A 1018 -28.89 -3.03 24.66
C ASP A 1018 -29.22 -1.88 23.69
N GLN A 1019 -28.66 -1.92 22.48
CA GLN A 1019 -28.66 -0.80 21.53
C GLN A 1019 -29.27 -1.12 20.16
N ILE A 1020 -29.80 -0.09 19.51
CA ILE A 1020 -30.28 -0.13 18.11
C ILE A 1020 -29.99 1.20 17.41
N MET A 1021 -29.73 1.16 16.11
CA MET A 1021 -29.42 2.32 15.28
C MET A 1021 -30.51 2.59 14.22
N SER A 1022 -30.63 3.83 13.73
CA SER A 1022 -31.44 4.17 12.57
C SER A 1022 -30.83 3.67 11.26
N ARG A 1023 -31.67 3.50 10.23
CA ARG A 1023 -31.20 3.20 8.86
C ARG A 1023 -30.62 4.42 8.17
N GLU A 1024 -31.22 5.58 8.42
CA GLU A 1024 -30.86 6.83 7.76
C GLU A 1024 -29.70 7.51 8.51
N GLY A 1025 -28.69 7.93 7.75
CA GLY A 1025 -27.61 8.79 8.23
C GLY A 1025 -27.87 10.25 7.84
N LEU A 1026 -27.74 11.15 8.79
CA LEU A 1026 -28.07 12.57 8.65
C LEU A 1026 -26.79 13.39 8.40
N SER A 1027 -26.79 14.19 7.33
CA SER A 1027 -25.66 15.03 6.89
C SER A 1027 -26.04 16.49 6.59
N SER A 1028 -27.22 16.91 7.04
CA SER A 1028 -27.71 18.29 6.95
C SER A 1028 -28.54 18.64 8.18
N ARG A 1029 -29.21 19.80 8.16
CA ARG A 1029 -30.11 20.22 9.23
C ARG A 1029 -31.31 19.28 9.36
N HIS A 1030 -31.49 18.66 10.53
CA HIS A 1030 -32.60 17.76 10.79
C HIS A 1030 -33.08 17.86 12.24
N PHE A 1031 -34.37 17.63 12.44
CA PHE A 1031 -35.04 17.58 13.73
C PHE A 1031 -35.94 16.34 13.82
N PHE A 1032 -35.95 15.67 14.98
CA PHE A 1032 -36.87 14.57 15.25
C PHE A 1032 -37.12 14.45 16.76
N GLN A 1033 -38.21 13.80 17.14
CA GLN A 1033 -38.61 13.62 18.54
C GLN A 1033 -38.75 12.14 18.91
N LEU A 1034 -38.44 11.86 20.17
CA LEU A 1034 -38.44 10.51 20.75
C LEU A 1034 -39.21 10.52 22.06
N GLU A 1035 -40.12 9.56 22.23
CA GLU A 1035 -40.72 9.23 23.53
C GLU A 1035 -40.08 7.96 24.06
N TRP A 1036 -39.62 7.98 25.31
CA TRP A 1036 -39.00 6.82 25.93
C TRP A 1036 -39.72 6.47 27.23
N PHE A 1037 -39.68 5.19 27.60
CA PHE A 1037 -40.31 4.68 28.81
C PHE A 1037 -39.42 3.62 29.46
N GLY A 1038 -39.43 3.58 30.79
CA GLY A 1038 -38.55 2.71 31.59
C GLY A 1038 -37.87 3.49 32.72
N ARG A 1039 -36.81 2.92 33.30
CA ARG A 1039 -36.01 3.55 34.36
C ARG A 1039 -34.94 4.51 33.83
N TRP A 1040 -34.46 4.27 32.62
CA TRP A 1040 -33.46 5.09 31.94
C TRP A 1040 -33.48 4.87 30.42
N ALA A 1041 -33.01 5.87 29.69
CA ALA A 1041 -32.69 5.81 28.27
C ALA A 1041 -31.40 6.61 27.99
N THR A 1042 -30.60 6.12 27.04
CA THR A 1042 -29.48 6.85 26.48
C THR A 1042 -29.80 7.13 25.02
N ILE A 1043 -29.89 8.42 24.66
CA ILE A 1043 -30.26 8.87 23.32
C ILE A 1043 -29.08 9.63 22.75
N GLY A 1044 -28.61 9.23 21.57
CA GLY A 1044 -27.46 9.87 20.96
C GLY A 1044 -27.38 9.72 19.46
N MET A 1045 -26.36 10.32 18.88
CA MET A 1045 -25.98 10.16 17.48
C MET A 1045 -24.56 9.61 17.37
N ALA A 1046 -24.30 8.78 16.37
CA ALA A 1046 -23.00 8.16 16.17
C ALA A 1046 -22.64 8.02 14.69
N TYR A 1047 -21.35 7.93 14.39
CA TYR A 1047 -20.90 7.50 13.06
C TYR A 1047 -21.25 6.03 12.80
N ASN A 1048 -21.43 5.67 11.54
CA ASN A 1048 -21.79 4.30 11.16
C ASN A 1048 -20.71 3.27 11.55
N ASP A 1049 -19.44 3.70 11.55
CA ASP A 1049 -18.27 2.92 11.89
C ASP A 1049 -18.00 2.82 13.41
N ILE A 1050 -19.00 3.13 14.25
CA ILE A 1050 -18.97 2.82 15.68
C ILE A 1050 -18.82 1.30 15.87
N SER A 1051 -17.99 0.90 16.83
CA SER A 1051 -17.73 -0.52 17.06
C SER A 1051 -19.00 -1.24 17.49
N ARG A 1052 -19.31 -2.35 16.83
CA ARG A 1052 -20.44 -3.22 17.18
C ARG A 1052 -20.02 -4.41 18.05
N LYS A 1053 -18.71 -4.62 18.23
CA LYS A 1053 -18.10 -5.77 18.93
C LYS A 1053 -16.84 -5.33 19.69
N GLY A 1054 -16.75 -5.57 21.00
CA GLY A 1054 -15.56 -5.20 21.79
C GLY A 1054 -15.86 -4.86 23.24
N SER A 1055 -14.97 -4.08 23.88
CA SER A 1055 -15.20 -3.54 25.23
C SER A 1055 -16.42 -2.61 25.24
N SER A 1056 -17.10 -2.51 26.39
CA SER A 1056 -18.30 -1.68 26.55
C SER A 1056 -18.07 -0.23 26.12
N ALA A 1057 -16.94 0.37 26.50
CA ALA A 1057 -16.59 1.74 26.13
C ALA A 1057 -16.53 1.98 24.61
N ALA A 1058 -16.10 1.00 23.81
CA ALA A 1058 -15.98 1.15 22.36
C ALA A 1058 -17.33 1.11 21.64
N CYS A 1059 -18.36 0.52 22.26
CA CYS A 1059 -19.66 0.26 21.63
C CYS A 1059 -20.80 1.12 22.18
N SER A 1060 -20.68 1.64 23.42
CA SER A 1060 -21.75 2.41 24.08
C SER A 1060 -21.79 3.88 23.62
N ILE A 1061 -23.00 4.43 23.49
CA ILE A 1061 -23.23 5.86 23.22
C ILE A 1061 -22.44 6.73 24.21
N GLY A 1062 -21.65 7.66 23.68
CA GLY A 1062 -20.93 8.69 24.44
C GLY A 1062 -19.70 8.20 25.22
N LEU A 1063 -19.42 6.89 25.27
CA LEU A 1063 -18.20 6.35 25.90
C LEU A 1063 -17.00 6.25 24.93
N ASN A 1064 -17.16 6.78 23.71
CA ASN A 1064 -16.16 6.84 22.66
C ASN A 1064 -16.23 8.20 21.95
N ASN A 1065 -15.22 8.49 21.13
CA ASN A 1065 -15.13 9.75 20.39
C ASN A 1065 -15.95 9.75 19.08
N LYS A 1066 -16.71 8.68 18.81
CA LYS A 1066 -17.54 8.51 17.60
C LYS A 1066 -19.03 8.66 17.87
N SER A 1067 -19.42 9.01 19.09
CA SER A 1067 -20.81 9.16 19.49
C SER A 1067 -20.99 10.26 20.53
N TRP A 1068 -22.16 10.88 20.50
CA TRP A 1068 -22.59 11.96 21.38
C TRP A 1068 -23.99 11.62 21.87
N GLY A 1069 -24.28 11.74 23.15
CA GLY A 1069 -25.62 11.47 23.64
C GLY A 1069 -25.90 11.98 25.03
N ILE A 1070 -27.15 11.84 25.44
CA ILE A 1070 -27.61 12.15 26.77
C ILE A 1070 -28.14 10.88 27.45
N LEU A 1071 -27.85 10.72 28.73
CA LEU A 1071 -28.44 9.74 29.62
C LEU A 1071 -29.52 10.42 30.46
N VAL A 1072 -30.74 9.91 30.37
CA VAL A 1072 -31.88 10.37 31.14
C VAL A 1072 -32.42 9.22 31.98
N SER A 1073 -32.83 9.50 33.22
CA SER A 1073 -33.36 8.48 34.13
C SER A 1073 -34.55 8.97 34.95
N THR A 1074 -35.43 8.04 35.28
CA THR A 1074 -36.60 8.25 36.14
C THR A 1074 -36.63 7.16 37.22
N PRO A 1075 -36.92 7.48 38.49
CA PRO A 1075 -37.41 8.76 39.02
C PRO A 1075 -36.30 9.74 39.48
N SER A 1076 -35.02 9.42 39.26
CA SER A 1076 -33.88 10.13 39.85
C SER A 1076 -33.57 11.53 39.29
N SER A 1077 -34.37 12.05 38.34
CA SER A 1077 -34.15 13.31 37.59
C SER A 1077 -32.70 13.50 37.09
N LEU A 1078 -31.95 12.41 36.98
CA LEU A 1078 -30.54 12.41 36.59
C LEU A 1078 -30.49 12.51 35.07
N CYS A 1079 -29.80 13.55 34.61
CA CYS A 1079 -29.67 13.98 33.24
C CYS A 1079 -28.18 14.23 33.00
N ASN A 1080 -27.51 13.41 32.17
CA ASN A 1080 -26.07 13.52 31.94
C ASN A 1080 -25.77 13.60 30.44
N ALA A 1081 -24.82 14.44 30.05
CA ALA A 1081 -24.25 14.46 28.70
C ALA A 1081 -23.05 13.51 28.62
N LEU A 1082 -22.93 12.77 27.52
CA LEU A 1082 -21.95 11.71 27.31
C LEU A 1082 -21.19 11.93 25.98
N HIS A 1083 -19.87 12.09 26.06
CA HIS A 1083 -18.98 12.07 24.90
C HIS A 1083 -17.54 11.70 25.28
N GLY A 1084 -16.85 10.91 24.46
CA GLY A 1084 -15.43 10.61 24.64
C GLY A 1084 -15.08 9.85 25.93
N GLY A 1085 -16.03 9.16 26.55
CA GLY A 1085 -15.83 8.50 27.85
C GLY A 1085 -16.01 9.42 29.06
N VAL A 1086 -16.43 10.67 28.84
CA VAL A 1086 -16.72 11.65 29.88
C VAL A 1086 -18.23 11.76 30.08
N GLU A 1087 -18.64 11.77 31.35
CA GLU A 1087 -20.03 11.96 31.77
C GLU A 1087 -20.13 13.29 32.52
N MET A 1088 -20.95 14.20 31.99
CA MET A 1088 -21.21 15.52 32.57
C MET A 1088 -22.62 15.55 33.13
N ARG A 1089 -22.76 15.88 34.40
CA ARG A 1089 -24.09 16.06 35.02
C ARG A 1089 -24.71 17.38 34.55
N LEU A 1090 -25.90 17.30 33.96
CA LEU A 1090 -26.71 18.43 33.52
C LEU A 1090 -27.66 18.85 34.67
N PRO A 1091 -28.29 20.04 34.57
CA PRO A 1091 -29.37 20.42 35.48
C PRO A 1091 -30.43 19.32 35.57
N ASP A 1092 -31.01 19.15 36.75
CA ASP A 1092 -32.01 18.10 36.98
C ASP A 1092 -33.16 18.27 35.97
N CYS A 1093 -33.25 17.31 35.05
CA CYS A 1093 -34.18 17.28 33.93
C CYS A 1093 -34.87 15.92 33.96
N SER A 1094 -36.18 15.86 33.70
CA SER A 1094 -36.92 14.59 33.66
C SER A 1094 -37.78 14.44 32.41
N PRO A 1095 -37.20 14.67 31.20
CA PRO A 1095 -37.93 14.56 29.95
C PRO A 1095 -38.32 13.11 29.72
N TRP A 1096 -39.61 12.86 29.50
CA TRP A 1096 -40.08 11.62 28.89
C TRP A 1096 -40.21 11.76 27.37
N ARG A 1097 -40.14 13.00 26.84
CA ARG A 1097 -40.04 13.31 25.41
C ARG A 1097 -38.81 14.18 25.11
N VAL A 1098 -37.94 13.70 24.22
CA VAL A 1098 -36.68 14.38 23.84
C VAL A 1098 -36.72 14.75 22.35
N GLY A 1099 -36.47 16.02 22.04
CA GLY A 1099 -36.22 16.51 20.69
C GLY A 1099 -34.71 16.53 20.39
N VAL A 1100 -34.31 16.09 19.20
CA VAL A 1100 -32.92 16.09 18.74
C VAL A 1100 -32.82 16.92 17.48
N TYR A 1101 -31.98 17.96 17.50
CA TYR A 1101 -31.68 18.82 16.37
C TYR A 1101 -30.20 18.70 15.98
N LEU A 1102 -29.92 18.39 14.73
CA LEU A 1102 -28.58 18.33 14.17
C LEU A 1102 -28.40 19.46 13.15
N ASP A 1103 -27.40 20.31 13.30
CA ASP A 1103 -26.84 21.14 12.23
C ASP A 1103 -25.48 20.60 11.83
N TRP A 1104 -25.47 19.71 10.84
CA TRP A 1104 -24.27 19.00 10.44
C TRP A 1104 -23.18 19.95 9.92
N ALA A 1105 -23.56 20.99 9.17
CA ALA A 1105 -22.63 21.95 8.57
C ALA A 1105 -22.03 22.90 9.62
N ALA A 1106 -22.83 23.33 10.60
CA ALA A 1106 -22.36 24.14 11.72
C ALA A 1106 -21.59 23.32 12.78
N GLY A 1107 -21.68 21.98 12.72
CA GLY A 1107 -21.05 21.10 13.68
C GLY A 1107 -21.77 21.10 15.04
N THR A 1108 -23.09 21.26 15.06
CA THR A 1108 -23.86 21.33 16.32
C THR A 1108 -24.89 20.19 16.42
N LEU A 1109 -24.98 19.59 17.60
CA LEU A 1109 -25.99 18.57 17.94
C LEU A 1109 -26.67 18.94 19.26
N SER A 1110 -27.93 19.32 19.20
CA SER A 1110 -28.71 19.84 20.32
C SER A 1110 -29.82 18.89 20.75
N PHE A 1111 -30.01 18.76 22.06
CA PHE A 1111 -31.07 17.99 22.71
C PHE A 1111 -32.01 18.93 23.45
N TYR A 1112 -33.32 18.72 23.31
CA TYR A 1112 -34.38 19.53 23.89
C TYR A 1112 -35.33 18.67 24.70
N ASP A 1113 -35.78 19.17 25.84
CA ASP A 1113 -36.96 18.67 26.53
C ASP A 1113 -38.16 19.19 25.75
N THR A 1114 -39.02 18.28 25.32
CA THR A 1114 -40.23 18.60 24.53
C THR A 1114 -41.50 18.06 25.20
N THR A 1115 -41.41 17.80 26.49
CA THR A 1115 -42.47 17.24 27.33
C THR A 1115 -43.74 18.12 27.34
N ASP A 1116 -43.59 19.43 27.55
CA ASP A 1116 -44.70 20.39 27.69
C ASP A 1116 -45.06 21.11 26.36
N ASP A 1117 -44.79 20.48 25.22
CA ASP A 1117 -44.97 21.05 23.87
C ASP A 1117 -44.19 22.38 23.62
N LYS A 1118 -43.21 22.67 24.49
CA LYS A 1118 -42.18 23.70 24.33
C LYS A 1118 -40.83 23.04 24.18
N ALA A 1119 -39.94 23.61 23.37
CA ALA A 1119 -38.57 23.14 23.22
C ALA A 1119 -37.66 23.85 24.24
N GLU A 1120 -37.39 23.19 25.37
CA GLU A 1120 -36.41 23.67 26.34
C GLU A 1120 -35.06 23.00 26.10
N LEU A 1121 -34.00 23.77 25.88
CA LEU A 1121 -32.69 23.21 25.55
C LEU A 1121 -32.11 22.45 26.76
N ILE A 1122 -31.84 21.15 26.59
CA ILE A 1122 -31.14 20.29 27.55
C ILE A 1122 -29.62 20.50 27.41
N HIS A 1123 -29.07 20.27 26.21
CA HIS A 1123 -27.63 20.35 25.97
C HIS A 1123 -27.30 20.45 24.47
N THR A 1124 -26.19 21.10 24.12
CA THR A 1124 -25.66 21.16 22.76
C THR A 1124 -24.20 20.71 22.72
N PHE A 1125 -23.91 19.71 21.89
CA PHE A 1125 -22.54 19.33 21.55
C PHE A 1125 -22.05 20.14 20.35
N HIS A 1126 -20.79 20.58 20.42
CA HIS A 1126 -20.08 21.21 19.32
C HIS A 1126 -18.96 20.27 18.85
N ALA A 1127 -19.02 19.82 17.59
CA ALA A 1127 -18.04 18.92 17.00
C ALA A 1127 -17.98 19.08 15.48
N LYS A 1128 -16.77 18.98 14.90
CA LYS A 1128 -16.61 18.92 13.45
C LYS A 1128 -17.01 17.53 12.96
N PHE A 1129 -18.22 17.40 12.42
CA PHE A 1129 -18.70 16.13 11.88
C PHE A 1129 -18.02 15.83 10.54
N THR A 1130 -17.43 14.64 10.41
CA THR A 1130 -16.69 14.20 9.22
C THR A 1130 -17.45 13.18 8.39
N GLN A 1131 -18.51 12.60 8.96
CA GLN A 1131 -19.37 11.60 8.33
C GLN A 1131 -20.84 11.84 8.70
N PRO A 1132 -21.81 11.27 7.96
CA PRO A 1132 -23.21 11.29 8.36
C PRO A 1132 -23.41 10.65 9.74
N LEU A 1133 -24.34 11.22 10.53
CA LEU A 1133 -24.66 10.76 11.88
C LEU A 1133 -25.94 9.94 11.89
N PHE A 1134 -25.91 8.82 12.60
CA PHE A 1134 -27.03 7.90 12.74
C PHE A 1134 -27.57 7.98 14.16
N LEU A 1135 -28.89 7.96 14.32
CA LEU A 1135 -29.54 7.90 15.63
C LEU A 1135 -29.20 6.56 16.28
N LEU A 1136 -28.72 6.59 17.51
CA LEU A 1136 -28.35 5.43 18.30
C LEU A 1136 -29.00 5.54 19.67
N VAL A 1137 -29.73 4.50 20.08
CA VAL A 1137 -30.46 4.50 21.36
C VAL A 1137 -30.20 3.24 22.16
N SER A 1138 -30.04 3.41 23.47
CA SER A 1138 -29.96 2.36 24.49
C SER A 1138 -31.09 2.51 25.50
N ILE A 1139 -31.81 1.43 25.82
CA ILE A 1139 -33.06 1.50 26.58
C ILE A 1139 -33.20 0.46 27.69
N SER A 1140 -33.85 0.89 28.78
CA SER A 1140 -34.27 -0.01 29.86
C SER A 1140 -35.62 -0.71 29.61
N ALA A 1141 -36.56 -0.10 28.86
CA ALA A 1141 -37.83 -0.75 28.49
C ALA A 1141 -38.27 -0.48 27.05
N GLY A 1142 -38.36 0.77 26.60
CA GLY A 1142 -38.67 1.06 25.19
C GLY A 1142 -38.56 2.53 24.79
N VAL A 1143 -38.58 2.75 23.48
CA VAL A 1143 -38.49 4.07 22.83
C VAL A 1143 -39.32 4.08 21.54
N LYS A 1144 -39.94 5.21 21.23
CA LYS A 1144 -40.73 5.43 20.01
C LYS A 1144 -40.28 6.70 19.30
N ILE A 1145 -40.04 6.61 17.99
CA ILE A 1145 -39.85 7.78 17.13
C ILE A 1145 -41.23 8.37 16.81
N LEU A 1146 -41.40 9.68 17.01
CA LEU A 1146 -42.65 10.37 16.66
C LEU A 1146 -42.63 10.76 15.18
N LEU A 1147 -43.59 10.24 14.41
CA LEU A 1147 -43.65 10.36 12.95
C LEU A 1147 -44.50 11.53 12.42
N ASP A 1148 -45.31 12.19 13.26
CA ASP A 1148 -46.09 13.40 12.93
C ASP A 1148 -46.48 14.15 14.23
N VAL A 1149 -46.20 15.45 14.30
CA VAL A 1149 -46.65 16.33 15.40
C VAL A 1149 -48.00 16.95 15.00
N SER A 1150 -49.07 16.15 15.05
CA SER A 1150 -50.42 16.73 15.21
C SER A 1150 -50.69 16.85 16.71
N PRO A 1151 -51.29 17.96 17.20
CA PRO A 1151 -51.60 18.08 18.62
C PRO A 1151 -52.53 16.92 19.02
N PRO A 1152 -52.28 16.23 20.14
CA PRO A 1152 -53.27 15.28 20.63
C PRO A 1152 -54.55 16.07 20.92
N VAL A 1153 -55.65 15.60 20.32
CA VAL A 1153 -57.01 15.95 20.74
C VAL A 1153 -57.06 15.86 22.26
N CYS A 1154 -57.53 16.92 22.92
CA CYS A 1154 -57.71 16.97 24.36
C CYS A 1154 -58.43 15.70 24.85
N VAL A 1155 -57.70 14.82 25.52
CA VAL A 1155 -58.26 13.84 26.43
C VAL A 1155 -57.81 14.27 27.81
N HIS A 1156 -58.66 15.09 28.45
CA HIS A 1156 -58.58 15.28 29.89
C HIS A 1156 -58.75 13.91 30.58
N ASP A 1157 -57.96 13.70 31.63
CA ASP A 1157 -58.01 12.59 32.58
C ASP A 1157 -57.54 11.22 32.09
N HIS A 1158 -56.21 11.04 31.94
CA HIS A 1158 -55.59 9.74 32.27
C HIS A 1158 -54.22 9.94 32.94
N ASP A 1159 -54.13 9.46 34.17
CA ASP A 1159 -52.92 9.32 34.96
C ASP A 1159 -51.99 8.26 34.29
N PRO A 1160 -50.68 8.55 34.03
CA PRO A 1160 -49.75 7.60 33.41
C PRO A 1160 -49.60 6.27 34.18
N TRP A 1161 -50.06 6.23 35.44
CA TRP A 1161 -50.04 5.03 36.29
C TRP A 1161 -51.16 4.01 36.03
N ASP A 1162 -52.16 4.32 35.20
CA ASP A 1162 -53.29 3.41 34.97
C ASP A 1162 -52.97 2.19 34.08
N MET A 1163 -51.83 2.19 33.38
CA MET A 1163 -51.37 0.99 32.65
C MET A 1163 -50.87 -0.14 33.58
N PHE A 1164 -50.75 0.11 34.90
CA PHE A 1164 -50.28 -0.87 35.89
C PHE A 1164 -51.40 -1.57 36.69
N ARG A 1165 -52.69 -1.22 36.53
CA ARG A 1165 -53.80 -1.94 37.19
C ARG A 1165 -54.34 -3.10 36.35
N GLY A 1166 -53.44 -4.00 35.98
CA GLY A 1166 -53.76 -5.30 35.38
C GLY A 1166 -53.42 -6.48 36.29
N PHE A 1167 -53.37 -6.31 37.61
CA PHE A 1167 -53.19 -7.43 38.55
C PHE A 1167 -54.12 -7.28 39.77
N LYS A 1168 -55.37 -7.75 39.61
CA LYS A 1168 -56.20 -8.16 40.74
C LYS A 1168 -55.90 -9.63 41.05
N GLU A 1169 -55.27 -9.84 42.20
CA GLU A 1169 -55.43 -10.97 43.12
C GLU A 1169 -55.83 -12.32 42.52
N CYS A 1170 -54.82 -13.15 42.23
CA CYS A 1170 -54.99 -14.60 42.34
C CYS A 1170 -54.68 -14.98 43.79
N LYS A 1171 -55.73 -15.28 44.57
CA LYS A 1171 -55.62 -15.86 45.91
C LYS A 1171 -54.90 -17.21 45.82
N GLY A 1172 -53.82 -17.36 46.57
CA GLY A 1172 -53.29 -18.64 46.99
C GLY A 1172 -52.03 -19.08 46.25
N CYS A 1173 -50.86 -18.89 46.87
CA CYS A 1173 -50.00 -19.99 47.30
C CYS A 1173 -48.76 -19.43 48.03
N ASN A 1174 -48.55 -19.94 49.24
CA ASN A 1174 -47.42 -19.70 50.12
C ASN A 1174 -46.09 -20.14 49.49
N GLY A 1175 -44.98 -19.53 49.93
CA GLY A 1175 -43.71 -20.25 49.97
C GLY A 1175 -42.44 -19.44 49.72
N SER A 1176 -42.12 -18.59 50.70
CA SER A 1176 -40.77 -18.29 51.22
C SER A 1176 -39.50 -18.64 50.40
N LYS A 1177 -38.64 -17.60 50.30
CA LYS A 1177 -37.16 -17.56 50.50
C LYS A 1177 -36.37 -17.04 49.31
N ALA A 1178 -35.97 -15.78 49.45
CA ALA A 1178 -34.88 -15.13 48.72
C ALA A 1178 -33.54 -15.41 49.43
N CYS A 1179 -32.49 -15.63 48.64
CA CYS A 1179 -31.34 -14.72 48.54
C CYS A 1179 -30.79 -14.84 47.12
#